data_AF-Q9USU3-F1
#
_entry.id   AF-Q9USU3-F1
#
_cell.length_a   1.000
_cell.length_b   1.000
_cell.length_c   1.000
_cell.angle_alpha   90.00
_cell.angle_beta   90.00
_cell.angle_gamma   90.00
#
_symmetry.space_group_name_H-M   'P 1'
#
loop_
_entity.id
_entity.type
_entity.pdbx_description
1 polymer ?
#
loop_
_entity_poly.entity_id
_entity_poly.type
_entity_poly.pdbx_seq_one_letter_code
_entity_poly.pdbx_strand_id
1 'polypeptide(L)'
;MSAQHLHSCKFYRLPLEIIPLICRFLSVQDIQSFIRVFPSFQTILDSSNDLFWKKKNYELRIRRNRLLRGSYAAGVSSSAMNGFVNGTQISSTPAEREYYSKSDEIKNICGLPPGPMKVEQIGHAIDHLVSETHTVDHLGSSIKASFFHIDDVPLEWISSICMQVQSFFSPAAREAISSLKSRTTTSNLLLSLFVGILFEDDLWYFFNTLYMLSSTSAIEFAYFLDSIFTVVRTDYEHYRDPLSQTLITSCTRIHNIVAVIESPYDEPNTKGLTSEQKMIVECQLNPGEVLKVKAFAGTGKTKALLEFAKSRPKDKILYVAFNKAAKEDAELRFPFNVKCSTMHGLAYGAILAQADLPQAKLERQLSNSTIASLLSLQVAFPKANRKNNPGTPSASLVASHIMFTLNRFMHSTDWQLGFRHISKRSLEVTKLSKEKLLAYTKKLWSLIVNFEYTHAPLIPDAYMKLLHLYEFPNIFSKYDYILFDEAQDFTPCMVDLIYRQKHARIVIVGDAHQCIYGFRGANACAFNENLYPSTKQLCLTKSFRFGNSVAKYANFLLSLKGENVKLKGVQNDHAYWSSASNPNNVSGAFRFFPHTIIFRTNKELILQSIRLSVSLPKEIPIAILGSMRKKAFQLLRSGSELAHGQRPSHPKLKDFSSWGEFEVHVKNSAEEDAELALVYDMADELFSESFLSRLDNCEKRLMDSKDDGDNGIILATAHQSKGLEWDNVQLGNDFRPKFDSVSFSRIGSSRYLQEEINILYVALTRAKKRLILNDTITKLYALECGLVRFAGGILTEDQLQPGKVALFVDWQIDKFSFFYETPAEGYNLLVEANEKSVWDIFFGVLSGAWQNYIANTSERLKRSMLFIENQLFAVHDQ
;
A
#
# COMPACT_ATOMS: atom_id res chain seq x y z
N MET A 1 -43.50 3.45 -32.31
CA MET A 1 -43.23 3.00 -33.70
C MET A 1 -44.52 2.42 -34.25
N SER A 2 -44.90 2.80 -35.47
CA SER A 2 -46.09 2.29 -36.16
C SER A 2 -46.06 0.75 -36.21
N ALA A 3 -47.24 0.12 -36.10
CA ALA A 3 -47.38 -1.33 -36.00
C ALA A 3 -46.67 -2.11 -37.13
N GLN A 4 -46.43 -1.49 -38.28
CA GLN A 4 -45.70 -2.08 -39.40
C GLN A 4 -44.20 -2.32 -39.12
N HIS A 5 -43.55 -1.59 -38.21
CA HIS A 5 -42.13 -1.81 -37.87
C HIS A 5 -41.89 -2.86 -36.78
N LEU A 6 -42.93 -3.31 -36.07
CA LEU A 6 -42.76 -4.34 -35.04
C LEU A 6 -42.61 -5.75 -35.63
N HIS A 7 -43.24 -6.04 -36.76
CA HIS A 7 -43.14 -7.36 -37.40
C HIS A 7 -41.75 -7.67 -37.97
N SER A 8 -40.93 -6.66 -38.27
CA SER A 8 -39.53 -6.86 -38.68
C SER A 8 -38.55 -7.04 -37.51
N CYS A 9 -39.00 -6.86 -36.26
CA CYS A 9 -38.12 -6.97 -35.11
C CYS A 9 -37.73 -8.45 -34.89
N LYS A 10 -36.44 -8.77 -35.11
CA LYS A 10 -35.86 -10.11 -34.94
C LYS A 10 -36.19 -10.77 -33.59
N PHE A 11 -36.57 -9.98 -32.57
CA PHE A 11 -37.03 -10.45 -31.27
C PHE A 11 -38.24 -11.39 -31.33
N TYR A 12 -39.17 -11.24 -32.28
CA TYR A 12 -40.28 -12.20 -32.46
C TYR A 12 -39.82 -13.59 -32.90
N ARG A 13 -38.56 -13.75 -33.33
CA ARG A 13 -37.98 -15.04 -33.74
C ARG A 13 -37.28 -15.79 -32.61
N LEU A 14 -37.16 -15.20 -31.42
CA LEU A 14 -36.56 -15.90 -30.29
C LEU A 14 -37.44 -17.08 -29.88
N PRO A 15 -36.87 -18.28 -29.66
CA PRO A 15 -37.60 -19.42 -29.09
C PRO A 15 -38.31 -18.99 -27.81
N LEU A 16 -39.59 -19.36 -27.68
CA LEU A 16 -40.45 -18.92 -26.58
C LEU A 16 -39.87 -19.33 -25.21
N GLU A 17 -39.11 -20.43 -25.19
CA GLU A 17 -38.43 -21.00 -24.03
C GLU A 17 -37.29 -20.11 -23.50
N ILE A 18 -36.69 -19.26 -24.35
CA ILE A 18 -35.60 -18.36 -23.97
C ILE A 18 -36.13 -17.09 -23.29
N ILE A 19 -37.37 -16.70 -23.55
CA ILE A 19 -37.96 -15.45 -23.04
C ILE A 19 -37.98 -15.40 -21.49
N PRO A 20 -38.39 -16.47 -20.77
CA PRO A 20 -38.23 -16.54 -19.33
C PRO A 20 -36.77 -16.44 -18.87
N LEU A 21 -35.82 -16.96 -19.67
CA LEU A 21 -34.40 -16.92 -19.32
C LEU A 21 -33.85 -15.49 -19.39
N ILE A 22 -34.18 -14.75 -20.46
CA ILE A 22 -33.79 -13.34 -20.62
C ILE A 22 -34.39 -12.50 -19.49
N CYS A 23 -35.68 -12.71 -19.20
CA CYS A 23 -36.37 -11.91 -18.20
C CYS A 23 -35.90 -12.21 -16.75
N ARG A 24 -35.13 -13.29 -16.50
CA ARG A 24 -34.47 -13.51 -15.20
C ARG A 24 -33.45 -12.42 -14.86
N PHE A 25 -32.82 -11.83 -15.86
CA PHE A 25 -31.77 -10.81 -15.70
C PHE A 25 -32.29 -9.37 -15.72
N LEU A 26 -33.55 -9.16 -16.05
CA LEU A 26 -34.16 -7.84 -16.17
C LEU A 26 -34.80 -7.38 -14.86
N SER A 27 -34.82 -6.06 -14.61
CA SER A 27 -35.55 -5.49 -13.48
C SER A 27 -37.07 -5.63 -13.67
N VAL A 28 -37.83 -5.53 -12.58
CA VAL A 28 -39.32 -5.56 -12.66
C VAL A 28 -39.85 -4.45 -13.59
N GLN A 29 -39.16 -3.31 -13.66
CA GLN A 29 -39.54 -2.18 -14.50
C GLN A 29 -39.25 -2.46 -15.97
N ASP A 30 -38.08 -3.04 -16.26
CA ASP A 30 -37.70 -3.38 -17.63
C ASP A 30 -38.59 -4.49 -18.18
N ILE A 31 -38.98 -5.47 -17.37
CA ILE A 31 -39.94 -6.51 -17.75
C ILE A 31 -41.30 -5.87 -18.11
N GLN A 32 -41.79 -4.88 -17.35
CA GLN A 32 -43.03 -4.17 -17.70
C GLN A 32 -42.91 -3.38 -19.00
N SER A 33 -41.80 -2.68 -19.21
CA SER A 33 -41.52 -2.00 -20.47
C SER A 33 -41.46 -3.00 -21.62
N PHE A 34 -40.83 -4.15 -21.40
CA PHE A 34 -40.72 -5.23 -22.37
C PHE A 34 -42.10 -5.83 -22.71
N ILE A 35 -42.95 -6.08 -21.72
CA ILE A 35 -44.35 -6.53 -21.92
C ILE A 35 -45.19 -5.45 -22.62
N ARG A 36 -44.97 -4.16 -22.34
CA ARG A 36 -45.67 -3.07 -23.07
C ARG A 36 -45.33 -3.09 -24.56
N VAL A 37 -44.09 -3.41 -24.90
CA VAL A 37 -43.63 -3.50 -26.29
C VAL A 37 -44.06 -4.83 -26.94
N PHE A 38 -44.06 -5.92 -26.17
CA PHE A 38 -44.41 -7.29 -26.61
C PHE A 38 -45.50 -7.92 -25.71
N PRO A 39 -46.77 -7.54 -25.87
CA PRO A 39 -47.85 -7.99 -24.98
C PRO A 39 -48.07 -9.51 -24.96
N SER A 40 -47.77 -10.20 -26.07
CA SER A 40 -47.90 -11.66 -26.19
C SER A 40 -46.99 -12.45 -25.24
N PHE A 41 -45.91 -11.85 -24.76
CA PHE A 41 -44.98 -12.51 -23.84
C PHE A 41 -45.50 -12.59 -22.41
N GLN A 42 -46.52 -11.80 -22.05
CA GLN A 42 -47.17 -11.87 -20.74
C GLN A 42 -47.71 -13.28 -20.46
N THR A 43 -48.43 -13.87 -21.43
CA THR A 43 -48.96 -15.23 -21.33
C THR A 43 -47.88 -16.30 -21.13
N ILE A 44 -46.70 -16.11 -21.72
CA ILE A 44 -45.56 -17.04 -21.60
C ILE A 44 -44.95 -16.97 -20.20
N LEU A 45 -44.73 -15.75 -19.69
CA LEU A 45 -44.23 -15.53 -18.33
C LEU A 45 -45.23 -16.03 -17.28
N ASP A 46 -46.53 -15.85 -17.51
CA ASP A 46 -47.59 -16.34 -16.61
C ASP A 46 -47.72 -17.86 -16.59
N SER A 47 -47.42 -18.53 -17.71
CA SER A 47 -47.39 -20.01 -17.79
C SER A 47 -46.15 -20.64 -17.15
N SER A 48 -45.11 -19.84 -16.86
CA SER A 48 -43.84 -20.33 -16.29
C SER A 48 -44.00 -20.67 -14.81
N ASN A 49 -44.14 -21.96 -14.50
CA ASN A 49 -44.50 -22.47 -13.16
C ASN A 49 -43.39 -22.39 -12.08
N ASP A 50 -42.23 -21.82 -12.41
CA ASP A 50 -41.06 -21.80 -11.53
C ASP A 50 -41.22 -20.84 -10.33
N LEU A 51 -40.63 -21.19 -9.19
CA LEU A 51 -40.73 -20.44 -7.93
C LEU A 51 -40.23 -18.99 -8.10
N PHE A 52 -39.22 -18.81 -8.95
CA PHE A 52 -38.70 -17.50 -9.37
C PHE A 52 -39.81 -16.62 -9.96
N TRP A 53 -40.60 -17.17 -10.89
CA TRP A 53 -41.67 -16.43 -11.58
C TRP A 53 -42.84 -16.13 -10.68
N LYS A 54 -43.21 -17.02 -9.76
CA LYS A 54 -44.20 -16.73 -8.71
C LYS A 54 -43.80 -15.52 -7.85
N LYS A 55 -42.52 -15.42 -7.47
CA LYS A 55 -41.99 -14.27 -6.71
C LYS A 55 -42.00 -12.98 -7.54
N LYS A 56 -41.52 -13.03 -8.79
CA LYS A 56 -41.55 -11.88 -9.72
C LYS A 56 -42.98 -11.39 -10.00
N ASN A 57 -43.94 -12.29 -10.19
CA ASN A 57 -45.34 -11.94 -10.40
C ASN A 57 -45.97 -11.29 -9.15
N TYR A 58 -45.61 -11.76 -7.96
CA TYR A 58 -45.99 -11.09 -6.72
C TYR A 58 -45.45 -9.65 -6.63
N GLU A 59 -44.17 -9.43 -6.97
CA GLU A 59 -43.54 -8.11 -6.99
C GLU A 59 -44.20 -7.17 -8.03
N LEU A 60 -44.48 -7.67 -9.24
CA LEU A 60 -45.22 -6.95 -10.29
C LEU A 60 -46.60 -6.51 -9.79
N ARG A 61 -47.32 -7.39 -9.08
CA ARG A 61 -48.65 -7.13 -8.54
C ARG A 61 -48.63 -6.09 -7.40
N ILE A 62 -47.66 -6.17 -6.48
CA ILE A 62 -47.47 -5.14 -5.43
C ILE A 62 -47.19 -3.78 -6.05
N ARG A 63 -46.30 -3.72 -7.05
CA ARG A 63 -45.92 -2.45 -7.67
C ARG A 63 -47.09 -1.84 -8.44
N ARG A 64 -47.88 -2.64 -9.15
CA ARG A 64 -49.13 -2.19 -9.81
C ARG A 64 -50.14 -1.65 -8.79
N ASN A 65 -50.31 -2.32 -7.66
CA ASN A 65 -51.19 -1.86 -6.58
C ASN A 65 -50.68 -0.55 -5.93
N ARG A 66 -49.36 -0.37 -5.77
CA ARG A 66 -48.77 0.89 -5.30
C ARG A 66 -48.99 2.03 -6.28
N LEU A 67 -48.81 1.79 -7.58
CA LEU A 67 -49.04 2.81 -8.61
C LEU A 67 -50.52 3.21 -8.71
N LEU A 68 -51.44 2.26 -8.58
CA LEU A 68 -52.88 2.54 -8.51
C LEU A 68 -53.23 3.34 -7.24
N ARG A 69 -52.66 3.01 -6.08
CA ARG A 69 -52.86 3.79 -4.85
C ARG A 69 -52.25 5.20 -4.95
N GLY A 70 -51.12 5.35 -5.63
CA GLY A 70 -50.50 6.66 -5.86
C GLY A 70 -51.30 7.56 -6.80
N SER A 71 -52.00 7.00 -7.78
CA SER A 71 -52.81 7.78 -8.73
C SER A 71 -54.13 8.28 -8.15
N TYR A 72 -54.64 7.67 -7.07
CA TYR A 72 -55.78 8.22 -6.32
C TYR A 72 -55.39 9.32 -5.32
N ALA A 73 -54.12 9.46 -4.97
CA ALA A 73 -53.71 10.30 -3.83
C ALA A 73 -53.02 11.62 -4.19
N ALA A 74 -52.71 11.89 -5.46
CA ALA A 74 -51.89 13.06 -5.80
C ALA A 74 -52.40 13.78 -7.05
N GLY A 75 -53.49 14.53 -6.88
CA GLY A 75 -53.73 15.71 -7.70
C GLY A 75 -52.96 16.88 -7.10
N VAL A 76 -51.68 17.06 -7.46
CA VAL A 76 -50.96 18.33 -7.24
C VAL A 76 -50.01 18.57 -8.41
N SER A 77 -50.05 19.82 -8.87
CA SER A 77 -49.53 20.42 -10.08
C SER A 77 -48.06 20.15 -10.43
N SER A 78 -47.87 19.88 -11.72
CA SER A 78 -46.62 19.73 -12.46
C SER A 78 -45.98 21.09 -12.79
N SER A 79 -44.94 21.51 -12.05
CA SER A 79 -44.06 22.59 -12.53
C SER A 79 -42.65 22.62 -11.93
N ALA A 80 -42.10 21.50 -11.43
CA ALA A 80 -40.75 21.51 -10.84
C ALA A 80 -39.88 20.27 -11.13
N MET A 81 -40.03 19.60 -12.29
CA MET A 81 -39.23 18.39 -12.60
C MET A 81 -38.59 18.30 -14.00
N ASN A 82 -38.30 19.43 -14.66
CA ASN A 82 -37.62 19.41 -15.98
C ASN A 82 -36.15 19.90 -15.94
N GLY A 83 -35.39 19.60 -14.88
CA GLY A 83 -34.00 20.05 -14.75
C GLY A 83 -32.89 19.01 -14.92
N PHE A 84 -33.19 17.71 -15.04
CA PHE A 84 -32.17 16.66 -15.13
C PHE A 84 -32.19 15.93 -16.49
N VAL A 85 -31.19 16.27 -17.30
CA VAL A 85 -30.38 15.37 -18.15
C VAL A 85 -31.08 14.71 -19.36
N ASN A 86 -31.00 15.38 -20.51
CA ASN A 86 -31.19 14.78 -21.83
C ASN A 86 -29.86 14.36 -22.51
N GLY A 87 -28.69 14.65 -21.92
CA GLY A 87 -27.38 14.46 -22.57
C GLY A 87 -26.76 13.06 -22.46
N THR A 88 -27.07 12.27 -21.41
CA THR A 88 -26.33 11.03 -21.11
C THR A 88 -26.88 9.77 -21.79
N GLN A 89 -27.85 9.86 -22.71
CA GLN A 89 -28.48 8.68 -23.30
C GLN A 89 -27.75 8.06 -24.52
N ILE A 90 -26.61 8.58 -24.95
CA ILE A 90 -25.91 8.04 -26.14
C ILE A 90 -24.71 7.14 -25.77
N SER A 91 -24.34 7.04 -24.49
CA SER A 91 -23.19 6.25 -24.04
C SER A 91 -23.55 4.81 -23.63
N SER A 92 -22.78 3.85 -24.14
CA SER A 92 -23.10 2.41 -24.04
C SER A 92 -22.54 1.73 -22.79
N THR A 93 -21.61 2.35 -22.07
CA THR A 93 -20.97 1.73 -20.89
C THR A 93 -21.26 2.49 -19.59
N PRO A 94 -21.41 1.78 -18.44
CA PRO A 94 -21.59 2.41 -17.13
C PRO A 94 -20.45 3.38 -16.75
N ALA A 95 -19.23 3.08 -17.19
CA ALA A 95 -18.04 3.89 -16.92
C ALA A 95 -18.11 5.27 -17.60
N GLU A 96 -18.54 5.31 -18.86
CA GLU A 96 -18.75 6.57 -19.58
C GLU A 96 -19.83 7.43 -18.91
N ARG A 97 -20.96 6.84 -18.46
CA ARG A 97 -22.01 7.59 -17.75
C ARG A 97 -21.50 8.20 -16.45
N GLU A 98 -20.66 7.47 -15.72
CA GLU A 98 -20.04 7.97 -14.49
C GLU A 98 -19.02 9.08 -14.79
N TYR A 99 -18.22 8.94 -15.86
CA TYR A 99 -17.32 9.99 -16.34
C TYR A 99 -18.10 11.27 -16.67
N TYR A 100 -19.16 11.20 -17.49
CA TYR A 100 -19.95 12.37 -17.87
C TYR A 100 -20.65 13.01 -16.66
N SER A 101 -21.18 12.20 -15.73
CA SER A 101 -21.77 12.73 -14.48
C SER A 101 -20.76 13.52 -13.64
N LYS A 102 -19.52 13.03 -13.55
CA LYS A 102 -18.44 13.68 -12.79
C LYS A 102 -17.86 14.89 -13.52
N SER A 103 -17.79 14.83 -14.84
CA SER A 103 -17.40 15.96 -15.71
C SER A 103 -18.41 17.10 -15.56
N ASP A 104 -19.71 16.77 -15.57
CA ASP A 104 -20.80 17.73 -15.35
C ASP A 104 -20.78 18.33 -13.93
N GLU A 105 -20.36 17.58 -12.90
CA GLU A 105 -20.16 18.11 -11.55
C GLU A 105 -19.05 19.17 -11.48
N ILE A 106 -17.90 18.93 -12.13
CA ILE A 106 -16.82 19.93 -12.24
C ILE A 106 -17.30 21.14 -13.04
N LYS A 107 -18.00 20.92 -14.15
CA LYS A 107 -18.59 21.99 -14.96
C LYS A 107 -19.53 22.85 -14.14
N ASN A 108 -20.39 22.24 -13.32
CA ASN A 108 -21.26 22.97 -12.40
C ASN A 108 -20.49 23.80 -11.38
N ILE A 109 -19.42 23.28 -10.76
CA ILE A 109 -18.56 24.05 -9.84
C ILE A 109 -17.93 25.25 -10.56
N CYS A 110 -17.59 25.09 -11.84
CA CYS A 110 -17.03 26.13 -12.70
C CYS A 110 -18.08 27.05 -13.35
N GLY A 111 -19.38 26.90 -13.06
CA GLY A 111 -20.45 27.69 -13.68
C GLY A 111 -20.69 27.42 -15.17
N LEU A 112 -20.33 26.23 -15.64
CA LEU A 112 -20.40 25.80 -17.04
C LEU A 112 -21.60 24.86 -17.28
N PRO A 113 -22.20 24.90 -18.49
CA PRO A 113 -23.28 23.99 -18.84
C PRO A 113 -22.78 22.53 -18.97
N PRO A 114 -23.66 21.53 -18.76
CA PRO A 114 -23.32 20.12 -18.95
C PRO A 114 -23.08 19.79 -20.44
N GLY A 115 -22.27 18.77 -20.72
CA GLY A 115 -21.84 18.37 -22.07
C GLY A 115 -20.37 18.69 -22.37
N PRO A 116 -19.83 18.36 -23.56
CA PRO A 116 -18.38 18.42 -23.86
C PRO A 116 -17.77 19.80 -23.61
N MET A 117 -16.68 19.84 -22.85
CA MET A 117 -15.99 21.07 -22.44
C MET A 117 -15.16 21.62 -23.60
N LYS A 118 -15.42 22.87 -23.98
CA LYS A 118 -14.62 23.60 -24.96
C LYS A 118 -13.54 24.44 -24.27
N VAL A 119 -12.45 24.70 -24.98
CA VAL A 119 -11.34 25.54 -24.49
C VAL A 119 -11.81 26.92 -24.03
N GLU A 120 -12.70 27.53 -24.82
CA GLU A 120 -13.31 28.84 -24.56
C GLU A 120 -14.03 28.89 -23.20
N GLN A 121 -14.59 27.76 -22.76
CA GLN A 121 -15.28 27.65 -21.47
C GLN A 121 -14.32 27.67 -20.28
N ILE A 122 -13.04 27.37 -20.47
CA ILE A 122 -12.03 27.49 -19.40
C ILE A 122 -11.90 28.95 -18.96
N GLY A 123 -11.93 29.89 -19.91
CA GLY A 123 -11.89 31.30 -19.58
C GLY A 123 -13.12 31.72 -18.75
N HIS A 124 -14.30 31.21 -19.09
CA HIS A 124 -15.49 31.42 -18.26
C HIS A 124 -15.37 30.80 -16.87
N ALA A 125 -14.78 29.61 -16.76
CA ALA A 125 -14.52 28.96 -15.47
C ALA A 125 -13.57 29.76 -14.59
N ILE A 126 -12.45 30.25 -15.14
CA ILE A 126 -11.49 31.09 -14.42
C ILE A 126 -12.18 32.34 -13.89
N ASP A 127 -12.95 33.04 -14.73
CA ASP A 127 -13.68 34.22 -14.29
C ASP A 127 -14.70 33.90 -13.20
N HIS A 128 -15.45 32.80 -13.34
CA HIS A 128 -16.44 32.34 -12.37
C HIS A 128 -15.82 32.07 -11.00
N LEU A 129 -14.75 31.27 -10.96
CA LEU A 129 -14.06 30.85 -9.74
C LEU A 129 -13.38 32.01 -9.00
N VAL A 130 -13.12 33.12 -9.67
CA VAL A 130 -12.53 34.32 -9.06
C VAL A 130 -13.60 35.32 -8.62
N SER A 131 -14.67 35.48 -9.40
CA SER A 131 -15.67 36.54 -9.21
C SER A 131 -16.85 36.16 -8.32
N GLU A 132 -17.22 34.88 -8.22
CA GLU A 132 -18.28 34.44 -7.32
C GLU A 132 -17.77 34.39 -5.89
N THR A 133 -18.19 35.39 -5.11
CA THR A 133 -17.49 35.73 -3.87
C THR A 133 -18.01 35.00 -2.64
N HIS A 134 -19.08 34.22 -2.67
CA HIS A 134 -19.67 33.69 -1.43
C HIS A 134 -20.30 32.29 -1.57
N THR A 135 -19.80 31.33 -0.80
CA THR A 135 -20.49 30.06 -0.48
C THR A 135 -20.91 30.07 0.98
N VAL A 136 -21.89 29.26 1.35
CA VAL A 136 -22.45 29.22 2.71
C VAL A 136 -21.95 27.97 3.42
N ASP A 137 -21.37 28.12 4.60
CA ASP A 137 -20.98 26.97 5.41
C ASP A 137 -22.17 26.29 6.10
N HIS A 138 -21.90 25.17 6.77
CA HIS A 138 -22.91 24.40 7.51
C HIS A 138 -23.55 25.17 8.68
N LEU A 139 -23.02 26.34 9.04
CA LEU A 139 -23.55 27.23 10.08
C LEU A 139 -24.30 28.44 9.48
N GLY A 140 -24.44 28.53 8.14
CA GLY A 140 -25.12 29.64 7.48
C GLY A 140 -24.22 30.87 7.26
N SER A 141 -22.92 30.76 7.56
CA SER A 141 -21.97 31.86 7.43
C SER A 141 -21.48 31.97 5.98
N SER A 142 -21.50 33.18 5.45
CA SER A 142 -21.00 33.49 4.10
C SER A 142 -19.47 33.41 4.07
N ILE A 143 -18.92 32.28 3.60
CA ILE A 143 -17.49 32.06 3.35
C ILE A 143 -17.14 32.66 1.99
N LYS A 144 -16.07 33.47 1.95
CA LYS A 144 -15.57 34.03 0.70
C LYS A 144 -14.92 32.91 -0.12
N ALA A 145 -15.51 32.54 -1.27
CA ALA A 145 -15.18 31.30 -1.99
C ALA A 145 -14.41 31.55 -3.30
N SER A 146 -13.50 32.51 -3.32
CA SER A 146 -12.62 32.67 -4.49
C SER A 146 -11.54 31.57 -4.44
N PHE A 147 -11.39 30.80 -5.51
CA PHE A 147 -10.40 29.71 -5.56
C PHE A 147 -8.97 30.21 -5.75
N PHE A 148 -8.76 31.43 -6.26
CA PHE A 148 -7.44 32.00 -6.51
C PHE A 148 -7.31 33.37 -5.85
N HIS A 149 -6.45 33.45 -4.83
CA HIS A 149 -6.25 34.65 -4.02
C HIS A 149 -4.83 35.22 -4.20
N ILE A 150 -4.76 36.39 -4.85
CA ILE A 150 -3.53 37.21 -4.89
C ILE A 150 -3.67 38.29 -3.82
N ASP A 151 -3.29 37.93 -2.60
CA ASP A 151 -3.35 38.83 -1.43
C ASP A 151 -2.21 39.86 -1.46
N ASP A 152 -2.41 40.99 -0.78
CA ASP A 152 -1.39 42.03 -0.53
C ASP A 152 -0.80 42.75 -1.75
N VAL A 153 -1.44 42.64 -2.91
CA VAL A 153 -1.01 43.31 -4.13
C VAL A 153 -2.00 44.42 -4.55
N PRO A 154 -1.56 45.69 -4.67
CA PRO A 154 -2.43 46.77 -5.14
C PRO A 154 -3.03 46.47 -6.52
N LEU A 155 -4.33 46.70 -6.68
CA LEU A 155 -5.06 46.44 -7.94
C LEU A 155 -4.45 47.19 -9.15
N GLU A 156 -3.91 48.39 -8.92
CA GLU A 156 -3.19 49.16 -9.95
C GLU A 156 -1.95 48.42 -10.47
N TRP A 157 -1.23 47.74 -9.58
CA TRP A 157 -0.05 46.96 -9.95
C TRP A 157 -0.44 45.69 -10.70
N ILE A 158 -1.51 45.00 -10.28
CA ILE A 158 -2.09 43.87 -11.03
C ILE A 158 -2.48 44.32 -12.44
N SER A 159 -3.13 45.48 -12.56
CA SER A 159 -3.50 46.04 -13.87
C SER A 159 -2.28 46.38 -14.72
N SER A 160 -1.22 46.93 -14.13
CA SER A 160 0.04 47.21 -14.83
C SER A 160 0.70 45.94 -15.34
N ILE A 161 0.76 44.89 -14.53
CA ILE A 161 1.33 43.60 -14.92
C ILE A 161 0.49 42.97 -16.02
N CYS A 162 -0.84 43.01 -15.90
CA CYS A 162 -1.75 42.52 -16.93
C CYS A 162 -1.51 43.23 -18.27
N MET A 163 -1.37 44.55 -18.29
CA MET A 163 -1.02 45.30 -19.52
C MET A 163 0.34 44.89 -20.08
N GLN A 164 1.35 44.69 -19.24
CA GLN A 164 2.66 44.22 -19.68
C GLN A 164 2.59 42.81 -20.28
N VAL A 165 1.92 41.87 -19.62
CA VAL A 165 1.69 40.50 -20.10
C VAL A 165 0.99 40.53 -21.47
N GLN A 166 -0.10 41.29 -21.60
CA GLN A 166 -0.86 41.40 -22.84
C GLN A 166 -0.07 42.11 -23.97
N SER A 167 0.91 42.95 -23.64
CA SER A 167 1.76 43.61 -24.66
C SER A 167 2.61 42.64 -25.47
N PHE A 168 2.91 41.46 -24.91
CA PHE A 168 3.67 40.40 -25.57
C PHE A 168 2.79 39.47 -26.43
N PHE A 169 1.48 39.65 -26.44
CA PHE A 169 0.58 38.75 -27.15
C PHE A 169 0.71 38.86 -28.67
N SER A 170 0.80 37.70 -29.31
CA SER A 170 0.56 37.49 -30.73
C SER A 170 -0.84 37.98 -31.13
N PRO A 171 -1.09 38.25 -32.43
CA PRO A 171 -2.43 38.63 -32.89
C PRO A 171 -3.53 37.64 -32.50
N ALA A 172 -3.22 36.33 -32.54
CA ALA A 172 -4.15 35.27 -32.15
C ALA A 172 -4.46 35.30 -30.64
N ALA A 173 -3.45 35.50 -29.79
CA ALA A 173 -3.65 35.67 -28.36
C ALA A 173 -4.48 36.91 -28.02
N ARG A 174 -4.27 38.03 -28.75
CA ARG A 174 -5.08 39.24 -28.58
C ARG A 174 -6.54 39.03 -28.96
N GLU A 175 -6.79 38.30 -30.04
CA GLU A 175 -8.15 37.93 -30.42
C GLU A 175 -8.80 37.03 -29.37
N ALA A 176 -8.08 36.03 -28.87
CA ALA A 176 -8.56 35.12 -27.84
C ALA A 176 -8.86 35.81 -26.50
N ILE A 177 -8.01 36.71 -26.01
CA ILE A 177 -8.31 37.45 -24.77
C ILE A 177 -9.47 38.41 -24.96
N SER A 178 -9.64 39.00 -26.15
CA SER A 178 -10.74 39.93 -26.44
C SER A 178 -12.11 39.26 -26.47
N SER A 179 -12.18 37.95 -26.73
CA SER A 179 -13.42 37.18 -26.71
C SER A 179 -13.84 36.77 -25.28
N LEU A 180 -12.92 36.81 -24.32
CA LEU A 180 -13.15 36.45 -22.92
C LEU A 180 -13.59 37.68 -22.12
N LYS A 181 -14.59 37.50 -21.25
CA LYS A 181 -15.07 38.54 -20.33
C LYS A 181 -14.50 38.32 -18.94
N SER A 182 -13.89 39.37 -18.37
CA SER A 182 -13.42 39.39 -16.98
C SER A 182 -14.26 40.33 -16.13
N ARG A 183 -14.69 39.87 -14.94
CA ARG A 183 -15.46 40.65 -13.95
C ARG A 183 -14.57 41.34 -12.92
N THR A 184 -13.34 40.88 -12.74
CA THR A 184 -12.39 41.40 -11.75
C THR A 184 -11.00 41.58 -12.36
N THR A 185 -10.18 42.47 -11.80
CA THR A 185 -8.79 42.67 -12.25
C THR A 185 -7.96 41.39 -12.11
N THR A 186 -8.19 40.62 -11.04
CA THR A 186 -7.55 39.31 -10.80
C THR A 186 -7.97 38.29 -11.85
N SER A 187 -9.27 38.24 -12.19
CA SER A 187 -9.78 37.41 -13.29
C SER A 187 -9.09 37.80 -14.61
N ASN A 188 -8.97 39.10 -14.89
CA ASN A 188 -8.31 39.57 -16.10
C ASN A 188 -6.83 39.16 -16.17
N LEU A 189 -6.11 39.22 -15.04
CA LEU A 189 -4.74 38.75 -14.95
C LEU A 189 -4.66 37.24 -15.22
N LEU A 190 -5.45 36.42 -14.52
CA LEU A 190 -5.41 34.96 -14.69
C LEU A 190 -5.84 34.53 -16.10
N LEU A 191 -6.80 35.22 -16.72
CA LEU A 191 -7.19 35.01 -18.10
C LEU A 191 -6.07 35.39 -19.07
N SER A 192 -5.37 36.49 -18.81
CA SER A 192 -4.20 36.89 -19.61
C SER A 192 -3.09 35.85 -19.49
N LEU A 193 -2.82 35.35 -18.29
CA LEU A 193 -1.84 34.30 -18.07
C LEU A 193 -2.25 32.99 -18.75
N PHE A 194 -3.53 32.60 -18.64
CA PHE A 194 -4.09 31.45 -19.32
C PHE A 194 -3.95 31.53 -20.85
N VAL A 195 -4.32 32.68 -21.44
CA VAL A 195 -4.19 32.93 -22.89
C VAL A 195 -2.72 32.93 -23.30
N GLY A 196 -1.84 33.58 -22.54
CA GLY A 196 -0.39 33.51 -22.76
C GLY A 196 0.13 32.08 -22.72
N ILE A 197 -0.34 31.26 -21.77
CA ILE A 197 0.03 29.85 -21.64
C ILE A 197 -0.49 28.98 -22.80
N LEU A 198 -1.59 29.38 -23.43
CA LEU A 198 -2.14 28.65 -24.56
C LEU A 198 -1.51 29.04 -25.90
N PHE A 199 -1.27 30.32 -26.12
CA PHE A 199 -0.94 30.83 -27.45
C PHE A 199 0.53 31.20 -27.65
N GLU A 200 1.31 31.35 -26.57
CA GLU A 200 2.70 31.81 -26.63
C GLU A 200 3.68 30.70 -26.22
N ASP A 201 4.89 30.72 -26.77
CA ASP A 201 5.88 29.66 -26.52
C ASP A 201 6.57 29.76 -25.15
N ASP A 202 6.77 30.98 -24.63
CA ASP A 202 7.50 31.25 -23.39
C ASP A 202 6.62 31.09 -22.12
N LEU A 203 6.01 29.93 -21.94
CA LEU A 203 5.08 29.63 -20.83
C LEU A 203 5.62 29.95 -19.44
N TRP A 204 6.92 29.70 -19.24
CA TRP A 204 7.60 29.96 -17.98
C TRP A 204 7.56 31.43 -17.59
N TYR A 205 7.57 32.34 -18.57
CA TYR A 205 7.43 33.77 -18.30
C TYR A 205 6.09 34.08 -17.66
N PHE A 206 5.00 33.54 -18.21
CA PHE A 206 3.64 33.74 -17.68
C PHE A 206 3.48 33.08 -16.31
N PHE A 207 3.91 31.82 -16.17
CA PHE A 207 3.85 31.14 -14.87
C PHE A 207 4.69 31.84 -13.80
N ASN A 208 5.92 32.24 -14.12
CA ASN A 208 6.80 32.95 -13.19
C ASN A 208 6.24 34.33 -12.81
N THR A 209 5.56 35.01 -13.73
CA THR A 209 4.90 36.28 -13.42
C THR A 209 3.87 36.09 -12.31
N LEU A 210 3.04 35.05 -12.37
CA LEU A 210 2.10 34.72 -11.29
C LEU A 210 2.82 34.24 -10.02
N TYR A 211 3.86 33.42 -10.16
CA TYR A 211 4.62 32.88 -9.04
C TYR A 211 5.32 33.98 -8.24
N MET A 212 5.82 35.02 -8.90
CA MET A 212 6.42 36.20 -8.27
C MET A 212 5.38 37.07 -7.55
N LEU A 213 4.12 37.06 -7.99
CA LEU A 213 3.01 37.76 -7.35
C LEU A 213 2.48 36.99 -6.14
N SER A 214 2.23 35.70 -6.30
CA SER A 214 1.74 34.81 -5.25
C SER A 214 2.10 33.37 -5.64
N SER A 215 3.09 32.80 -4.94
CA SER A 215 3.54 31.43 -5.19
C SER A 215 2.42 30.41 -4.94
N THR A 216 1.59 30.61 -3.90
CA THR A 216 0.45 29.76 -3.59
C THR A 216 -0.58 29.75 -4.72
N SER A 217 -1.03 30.93 -5.16
CA SER A 217 -1.99 31.05 -6.26
C SER A 217 -1.43 30.50 -7.56
N ALA A 218 -0.13 30.67 -7.83
CA ALA A 218 0.50 30.10 -9.02
C ALA A 218 0.43 28.58 -9.01
N ILE A 219 0.77 27.95 -7.88
CA ILE A 219 0.71 26.49 -7.73
C ILE A 219 -0.73 25.99 -7.90
N GLU A 220 -1.68 26.59 -7.19
CA GLU A 220 -3.12 26.24 -7.30
C GLU A 220 -3.62 26.38 -8.75
N PHE A 221 -3.23 27.45 -9.42
CA PHE A 221 -3.59 27.72 -10.80
C PHE A 221 -3.00 26.68 -11.76
N ALA A 222 -1.75 26.25 -11.56
CA ALA A 222 -1.14 25.18 -12.36
C ALA A 222 -1.88 23.84 -12.18
N TYR A 223 -2.22 23.45 -10.94
CA TYR A 223 -2.99 22.24 -10.69
C TYR A 223 -4.42 22.30 -11.27
N PHE A 224 -5.05 23.48 -11.19
CA PHE A 224 -6.35 23.71 -11.82
C PHE A 224 -6.28 23.55 -13.34
N LEU A 225 -5.31 24.19 -13.99
CA LEU A 225 -5.13 24.08 -15.44
C LEU A 225 -4.82 22.65 -15.85
N ASP A 226 -3.94 21.93 -15.14
CA ASP A 226 -3.64 20.51 -15.41
C ASP A 226 -4.91 19.66 -15.35
N SER A 227 -5.75 19.87 -14.32
CA SER A 227 -7.02 19.16 -14.16
C SER A 227 -8.02 19.46 -15.28
N ILE A 228 -8.25 20.73 -15.58
CA ILE A 228 -9.21 21.17 -16.60
C ILE A 228 -8.77 20.78 -18.01
N PHE A 229 -7.49 20.92 -18.32
CA PHE A 229 -6.94 20.51 -19.61
C PHE A 229 -7.06 19.02 -19.83
N THR A 230 -6.94 18.22 -18.77
CA THR A 230 -7.19 16.79 -18.86
C THR A 230 -8.67 16.50 -19.18
N VAL A 231 -9.63 17.24 -18.60
CA VAL A 231 -11.07 17.11 -18.95
C VAL A 231 -11.33 17.47 -20.41
N VAL A 232 -10.79 18.59 -20.89
CA VAL A 232 -10.97 19.02 -22.30
C VAL A 232 -10.34 18.01 -23.25
N ARG A 233 -9.17 17.48 -22.93
CA ARG A 233 -8.50 16.44 -23.73
C ARG A 233 -9.38 15.19 -23.87
N THR A 234 -10.02 14.75 -22.80
CA THR A 234 -10.90 13.56 -22.83
C THR A 234 -12.21 13.83 -23.57
N ASP A 235 -12.80 15.03 -23.42
CA ASP A 235 -13.99 15.42 -24.20
C ASP A 235 -13.66 15.55 -25.71
N TYR A 236 -12.43 15.99 -26.07
CA TYR A 236 -11.93 16.06 -27.45
C TYR A 236 -11.74 14.69 -28.11
N GLU A 237 -11.27 13.67 -27.37
CA GLU A 237 -11.15 12.30 -27.92
C GLU A 237 -12.50 11.77 -28.44
N HIS A 238 -13.62 12.35 -27.98
CA HIS A 238 -14.96 12.11 -28.51
C HIS A 238 -15.45 13.18 -29.52
N TYR A 239 -14.90 14.40 -29.51
CA TYR A 239 -15.33 15.53 -30.35
C TYR A 239 -14.13 16.27 -31.00
N ARG A 240 -13.89 16.04 -32.29
CA ARG A 240 -12.75 16.57 -33.07
C ARG A 240 -12.84 18.08 -33.39
N ASP A 241 -12.46 18.95 -32.45
CA ASP A 241 -12.35 20.42 -32.65
C ASP A 241 -10.89 20.91 -32.97
N PRO A 242 -10.67 21.84 -33.93
CA PRO A 242 -9.34 22.30 -34.36
C PRO A 242 -8.45 22.99 -33.31
N LEU A 243 -9.00 23.68 -32.31
CA LEU A 243 -8.21 24.38 -31.26
C LEU A 243 -7.48 23.40 -30.32
N SER A 244 -7.78 22.11 -30.43
CA SER A 244 -7.36 21.08 -29.48
C SER A 244 -5.89 20.63 -29.63
N GLN A 245 -5.25 20.80 -30.79
CA GLN A 245 -3.82 20.46 -30.95
C GLN A 245 -2.91 21.38 -30.12
N THR A 246 -3.21 22.69 -30.13
CA THR A 246 -2.54 23.68 -29.27
C THR A 246 -2.72 23.28 -27.80
N LEU A 247 -3.94 22.85 -27.43
CA LEU A 247 -4.27 22.45 -26.07
C LEU A 247 -3.51 21.20 -25.60
N ILE A 248 -3.38 20.15 -26.43
CA ILE A 248 -2.60 18.94 -26.09
C ILE A 248 -1.13 19.30 -25.80
N THR A 249 -0.57 20.23 -26.59
CA THR A 249 0.80 20.70 -26.41
C THR A 249 0.92 21.47 -25.08
N SER A 250 -0.01 22.37 -24.79
CA SER A 250 -0.05 23.11 -23.52
C SER A 250 -0.29 22.20 -22.30
N CYS A 251 -1.12 21.15 -22.41
CA CYS A 251 -1.32 20.14 -21.34
C CYS A 251 0.03 19.57 -20.88
N THR A 252 0.80 19.07 -21.85
CA THR A 252 2.07 18.40 -21.60
C THR A 252 3.07 19.37 -20.97
N ARG A 253 3.03 20.65 -21.38
CA ARG A 253 3.90 21.69 -20.85
C ARG A 253 3.50 22.13 -19.42
N ILE A 254 2.22 22.27 -19.09
CA ILE A 254 1.75 22.55 -17.71
C ILE A 254 2.08 21.39 -16.78
N HIS A 255 1.89 20.16 -17.25
CA HIS A 255 2.25 18.96 -16.48
C HIS A 255 3.74 18.98 -16.08
N ASN A 256 4.62 19.46 -16.97
CA ASN A 256 6.03 19.65 -16.64
C ASN A 256 6.26 20.73 -15.57
N ILE A 257 5.52 21.84 -15.59
CA ILE A 257 5.60 22.87 -14.55
C ILE A 257 5.19 22.28 -13.19
N VAL A 258 4.08 21.54 -13.13
CA VAL A 258 3.63 20.84 -11.91
C VAL A 258 4.70 19.85 -11.43
N ALA A 259 5.27 19.05 -12.33
CA ALA A 259 6.34 18.13 -12.00
C ALA A 259 7.60 18.82 -11.47
N VAL A 260 7.94 20.02 -11.98
CA VAL A 260 9.06 20.82 -11.50
C VAL A 260 8.76 21.46 -10.13
N ILE A 261 7.54 21.95 -9.89
CA ILE A 261 7.12 22.44 -8.56
C ILE A 261 7.24 21.33 -7.52
N GLU A 262 6.87 20.10 -7.88
CA GLU A 262 7.05 18.91 -7.03
C GLU A 262 8.53 18.53 -6.85
N SER A 263 9.43 19.00 -7.70
CA SER A 263 10.85 18.64 -7.74
C SER A 263 11.74 19.87 -7.47
N PRO A 264 12.04 20.21 -6.19
CA PRO A 264 12.95 21.31 -5.90
C PRO A 264 14.34 21.03 -6.50
N TYR A 265 14.82 21.94 -7.35
CA TYR A 265 16.19 21.96 -7.85
C TYR A 265 17.16 21.96 -6.66
N ASP A 266 17.96 20.89 -6.53
CA ASP A 266 19.10 20.82 -5.61
C ASP A 266 20.37 20.67 -6.45
N GLU A 267 21.43 21.38 -6.07
CA GLU A 267 22.70 21.39 -6.79
C GLU A 267 23.25 19.98 -7.05
N PRO A 268 23.83 19.71 -8.23
CA PRO A 268 24.30 18.39 -8.59
C PRO A 268 25.41 17.94 -7.66
N ASN A 269 25.23 16.76 -7.06
CA ASN A 269 26.27 15.86 -6.58
C ASN A 269 27.56 16.56 -6.08
N THR A 270 27.48 17.33 -5.00
CA THR A 270 28.71 17.66 -4.28
C THR A 270 29.30 16.35 -3.76
N LYS A 271 30.42 15.90 -4.33
CA LYS A 271 31.24 14.82 -3.78
C LYS A 271 31.57 15.20 -2.33
N GLY A 272 30.87 14.61 -1.35
CA GLY A 272 31.01 15.01 0.05
C GLY A 272 29.89 14.52 0.96
N LEU A 273 29.78 15.18 2.11
CA LEU A 273 28.65 15.09 3.05
C LEU A 273 27.59 16.12 2.66
N THR A 274 26.30 15.78 2.81
CA THR A 274 25.23 16.80 2.70
C THR A 274 25.33 17.80 3.85
N SER A 275 24.66 18.95 3.71
CA SER A 275 24.48 19.89 4.83
C SER A 275 23.89 19.21 6.06
N GLU A 276 22.86 18.38 5.88
CA GLU A 276 22.23 17.60 6.96
C GLU A 276 23.21 16.62 7.62
N GLN A 277 24.02 15.89 6.83
CA GLN A 277 25.04 14.98 7.35
C GLN A 277 26.15 15.75 8.08
N LYS A 278 26.57 16.90 7.55
CA LYS A 278 27.58 17.76 8.17
C LYS A 278 27.10 18.29 9.53
N MET A 279 25.83 18.70 9.63
CA MET A 279 25.22 19.10 10.91
C MET A 279 25.27 17.99 11.96
N ILE A 280 25.09 16.72 11.57
CA ILE A 280 25.22 15.58 12.48
C ILE A 280 26.68 15.42 12.93
N VAL A 281 27.63 15.43 11.99
CA VAL A 281 29.07 15.27 12.28
C VAL A 281 29.57 16.35 13.24
N GLU A 282 29.16 17.60 13.01
CA GLU A 282 29.54 18.77 13.80
C GLU A 282 28.75 18.92 15.11
N CYS A 283 27.68 18.15 15.31
CA CYS A 283 26.86 18.22 16.51
C CYS A 283 27.66 17.85 17.76
N GLN A 284 27.89 18.84 18.63
CA GLN A 284 28.49 18.62 19.95
C GLN A 284 27.42 18.18 20.96
N LEU A 285 27.78 17.21 21.79
CA LEU A 285 26.94 16.68 22.87
C LEU A 285 27.72 16.68 24.18
N ASN A 286 27.05 16.95 25.28
CA ASN A 286 27.57 16.76 26.64
C ASN A 286 27.20 15.36 27.18
N PRO A 287 27.94 14.83 28.17
CA PRO A 287 27.57 13.57 28.82
C PRO A 287 26.11 13.57 29.28
N GLY A 288 25.37 12.50 28.97
CA GLY A 288 23.95 12.37 29.27
C GLY A 288 23.01 12.98 28.22
N GLU A 289 23.52 13.76 27.27
CA GLU A 289 22.73 14.27 26.15
C GLU A 289 22.50 13.20 25.08
N VAL A 290 21.35 13.31 24.41
CA VAL A 290 20.92 12.37 23.37
C VAL A 290 20.63 13.11 22.07
N LEU A 291 21.33 12.73 21.00
CA LEU A 291 21.01 13.14 19.63
C LEU A 291 20.18 12.06 18.96
N LYS A 292 19.00 12.42 18.46
CA LYS A 292 18.22 11.57 17.56
C LYS A 292 18.30 12.07 16.14
N VAL A 293 18.60 11.17 15.22
CA VAL A 293 18.63 11.41 13.79
C VAL A 293 17.54 10.58 13.13
N LYS A 294 16.49 11.28 12.67
CA LYS A 294 15.44 10.69 11.85
C LYS A 294 15.92 10.62 10.41
N ALA A 295 16.31 9.45 9.96
CA ALA A 295 17.01 9.29 8.69
C ALA A 295 16.25 8.36 7.75
N PHE A 296 15.63 8.94 6.72
CA PHE A 296 14.81 8.19 5.76
C PHE A 296 15.63 7.21 4.91
N ALA A 297 14.92 6.37 4.15
CA ALA A 297 15.52 5.39 3.26
C ALA A 297 16.61 5.98 2.34
N GLY A 298 17.78 5.34 2.30
CA GLY A 298 18.84 5.67 1.33
C GLY A 298 19.65 6.92 1.66
N THR A 299 19.48 7.52 2.84
CA THR A 299 20.10 8.82 3.19
C THR A 299 21.54 8.75 3.71
N GLY A 300 22.14 7.57 3.76
CA GLY A 300 23.53 7.37 4.17
C GLY A 300 23.75 7.41 5.70
N LYS A 301 22.82 6.87 6.50
CA LYS A 301 22.89 6.73 7.97
C LYS A 301 24.27 6.30 8.48
N THR A 302 24.75 5.14 8.03
CA THR A 302 26.04 4.58 8.46
C THR A 302 27.23 5.42 8.01
N LYS A 303 27.13 6.10 6.84
CA LYS A 303 28.17 7.04 6.38
C LYS A 303 28.23 8.27 7.29
N ALA A 304 27.09 8.80 7.72
CA ALA A 304 27.05 9.90 8.68
C ALA A 304 27.68 9.50 10.03
N LEU A 305 27.36 8.30 10.53
CA LEU A 305 27.96 7.76 11.76
C LEU A 305 29.47 7.50 11.63
N LEU A 306 29.93 7.05 10.46
CA LEU A 306 31.34 6.85 10.19
C LEU A 306 32.12 8.17 10.28
N GLU A 307 31.65 9.22 9.60
CA GLU A 307 32.29 10.53 9.64
C GLU A 307 32.14 11.22 11.02
N PHE A 308 31.03 10.95 11.72
CA PHE A 308 30.85 11.36 13.11
C PHE A 308 31.93 10.74 14.03
N ALA A 309 32.27 9.47 13.82
CA ALA A 309 33.31 8.80 14.59
C ALA A 309 34.73 9.29 14.22
N LYS A 310 35.01 9.51 12.93
CA LYS A 310 36.32 10.00 12.44
C LYS A 310 36.66 11.40 12.96
N SER A 311 35.66 12.27 13.12
CA SER A 311 35.85 13.61 13.69
C SER A 311 36.13 13.61 15.20
N ARG A 312 36.10 12.44 15.85
CA ARG A 312 36.27 12.25 17.30
C ARG A 312 37.33 11.17 17.63
N PRO A 313 38.59 11.31 17.15
CA PRO A 313 39.61 10.27 17.30
C PRO A 313 40.06 10.03 18.75
N LYS A 314 39.82 10.97 19.66
CA LYS A 314 40.20 10.89 21.08
C LYS A 314 39.16 10.17 21.95
N ASP A 315 37.92 10.07 21.47
CA ASP A 315 36.82 9.48 22.22
C ASP A 315 36.74 7.97 21.98
N LYS A 316 36.42 7.19 23.01
CA LYS A 316 36.09 5.76 22.89
C LYS A 316 34.63 5.60 22.54
N ILE A 317 34.36 5.05 21.36
CA ILE A 317 33.00 4.98 20.80
C ILE A 317 32.54 3.53 20.77
N LEU A 318 31.30 3.28 21.19
CA LEU A 318 30.62 2.00 21.00
C LEU A 318 29.62 2.15 19.84
N TYR A 319 29.83 1.43 18.75
CA TYR A 319 28.85 1.31 17.67
C TYR A 319 28.03 0.02 17.85
N VAL A 320 26.72 0.18 17.96
CA VAL A 320 25.78 -0.91 18.18
C VAL A 320 24.93 -1.10 16.93
N ALA A 321 25.19 -2.21 16.23
CA ALA A 321 24.44 -2.65 15.07
C ALA A 321 23.28 -3.58 15.44
N PHE A 322 22.20 -3.52 14.66
CA PHE A 322 21.05 -4.41 14.83
C PHE A 322 21.37 -5.89 14.52
N ASN A 323 22.19 -6.15 13.51
CA ASN A 323 22.51 -7.52 13.08
C ASN A 323 24.01 -7.75 12.88
N LYS A 324 24.40 -9.03 12.80
CA LYS A 324 25.80 -9.44 12.71
C LYS A 324 26.50 -8.94 11.44
N ALA A 325 25.81 -8.97 10.29
CA ALA A 325 26.38 -8.53 9.02
C ALA A 325 26.70 -7.02 9.03
N ALA A 326 25.79 -6.19 9.56
CA ALA A 326 26.02 -4.76 9.73
C ALA A 326 27.16 -4.47 10.72
N LYS A 327 27.27 -5.27 11.80
CA LYS A 327 28.40 -5.19 12.73
C LYS A 327 29.73 -5.50 12.03
N GLU A 328 29.79 -6.55 11.22
CA GLU A 328 30.99 -6.97 10.49
C GLU A 328 31.39 -5.95 9.42
N ASP A 329 30.45 -5.41 8.64
CA ASP A 329 30.72 -4.32 7.68
C ASP A 329 31.23 -3.06 8.38
N ALA A 330 30.63 -2.70 9.52
CA ALA A 330 31.07 -1.56 10.32
C ALA A 330 32.48 -1.77 10.89
N GLU A 331 32.82 -2.96 11.38
CA GLU A 331 34.14 -3.27 11.93
C GLU A 331 35.28 -3.14 10.88
N LEU A 332 34.96 -3.29 9.58
CA LEU A 332 35.91 -3.06 8.48
C LEU A 332 36.09 -1.57 8.11
N ARG A 333 35.09 -0.73 8.39
CA ARG A 333 35.03 0.67 7.91
C ARG A 333 35.32 1.69 8.98
N PHE A 334 34.87 1.44 10.21
CA PHE A 334 34.98 2.37 11.31
C PHE A 334 36.43 2.45 11.83
N PRO A 335 36.84 3.64 12.36
CA PRO A 335 38.17 3.83 12.91
C PRO A 335 38.39 3.00 14.20
N PHE A 336 39.66 2.78 14.54
CA PHE A 336 40.06 1.92 15.67
C PHE A 336 39.56 2.36 17.05
N ASN A 337 39.18 3.63 17.22
CA ASN A 337 38.57 4.13 18.46
C ASN A 337 37.11 3.70 18.64
N VAL A 338 36.53 3.02 17.64
CA VAL A 338 35.15 2.53 17.65
C VAL A 338 35.14 1.02 17.86
N LYS A 339 34.47 0.55 18.91
CA LYS A 339 34.13 -0.86 19.06
C LYS A 339 32.77 -1.14 18.42
N CYS A 340 32.75 -1.99 17.40
CA CYS A 340 31.51 -2.46 16.78
C CYS A 340 30.98 -3.72 17.50
N SER A 341 29.70 -3.73 17.88
CA SER A 341 29.04 -4.91 18.46
C SER A 341 27.55 -4.96 18.14
N THR A 342 26.91 -6.09 18.41
CA THR A 342 25.44 -6.20 18.49
C THR A 342 25.02 -6.18 19.95
N MET A 343 23.78 -5.80 20.26
CA MET A 343 23.28 -5.84 21.66
C MET A 343 23.38 -7.24 22.25
N HIS A 344 23.00 -8.26 21.48
CA HIS A 344 23.14 -9.63 21.91
C HIS A 344 24.60 -10.05 22.11
N GLY A 345 25.52 -9.57 21.27
CA GLY A 345 26.95 -9.82 21.44
C GLY A 345 27.54 -9.17 22.69
N LEU A 346 27.10 -7.94 23.03
CA LEU A 346 27.49 -7.28 24.29
C LEU A 346 26.98 -8.04 25.50
N ALA A 347 25.70 -8.42 25.50
CA ALA A 347 25.10 -9.17 26.58
C ALA A 347 25.70 -10.57 26.74
N TYR A 348 25.98 -11.26 25.64
CA TYR A 348 26.67 -12.55 25.66
C TYR A 348 28.07 -12.43 26.27
N GLY A 349 28.86 -11.44 25.84
CA GLY A 349 30.20 -11.20 26.39
C GLY A 349 30.17 -10.82 27.87
N ALA A 350 29.15 -10.08 28.30
CA ALA A 350 28.93 -9.74 29.70
C ALA A 350 28.68 -10.96 30.58
N ILE A 351 27.83 -11.89 30.11
CA ILE A 351 27.54 -13.12 30.85
C ILE A 351 28.78 -14.01 30.95
N LEU A 352 29.51 -14.21 29.85
CA LEU A 352 30.74 -15.03 29.87
C LEU A 352 31.85 -14.45 30.76
N ALA A 353 31.87 -13.13 30.97
CA ALA A 353 32.82 -12.51 31.89
C ALA A 353 32.50 -12.78 33.37
N GLN A 354 31.29 -13.24 33.69
CA GLN A 354 30.83 -13.46 35.07
C GLN A 354 30.65 -14.94 35.42
N ALA A 355 30.43 -15.81 34.43
CA ALA A 355 30.17 -17.22 34.65
C ALA A 355 30.78 -18.10 33.55
N ASP A 356 31.42 -19.19 33.97
CA ASP A 356 31.84 -20.26 33.06
C ASP A 356 30.64 -21.18 32.80
N LEU A 357 30.08 -21.09 31.58
CA LEU A 357 28.84 -21.76 31.22
C LEU A 357 29.11 -22.90 30.23
N PRO A 358 28.56 -24.11 30.46
CA PRO A 358 28.72 -25.23 29.54
C PRO A 358 28.03 -24.93 28.19
N GLN A 359 28.54 -25.52 27.10
CA GLN A 359 27.99 -25.28 25.74
C GLN A 359 26.48 -25.53 25.64
N ALA A 360 25.95 -26.54 26.33
CA ALA A 360 24.51 -26.82 26.38
C ALA A 360 23.68 -25.64 26.91
N LYS A 361 24.25 -24.85 27.85
CA LYS A 361 23.58 -23.65 28.38
C LYS A 361 23.63 -22.48 27.40
N LEU A 362 24.53 -22.50 26.43
CA LEU A 362 24.72 -21.46 25.42
C LEU A 362 24.02 -21.79 24.10
N GLU A 363 23.18 -22.83 24.06
CA GLU A 363 22.33 -23.11 22.92
C GLU A 363 21.38 -21.93 22.63
N ARG A 364 21.18 -21.65 21.34
CA ARG A 364 20.47 -20.44 20.90
C ARG A 364 18.97 -20.60 20.80
N GLN A 365 18.47 -21.83 20.90
CA GLN A 365 17.07 -22.16 20.61
C GLN A 365 16.50 -23.03 21.72
N LEU A 366 15.25 -22.74 22.08
CA LEU A 366 14.49 -23.52 23.03
C LEU A 366 13.17 -23.91 22.39
N SER A 367 13.02 -25.20 22.07
CA SER A 367 11.84 -25.69 21.35
C SER A 367 10.61 -25.81 22.26
N ASN A 368 9.41 -25.70 21.68
CA ASN A 368 8.16 -25.85 22.43
C ASN A 368 8.00 -27.25 23.04
N SER A 369 8.54 -28.29 22.42
CA SER A 369 8.53 -29.66 22.96
C SER A 369 9.48 -29.79 24.16
N THR A 370 10.67 -29.18 24.10
CA THR A 370 11.59 -29.08 25.24
C THR A 370 10.93 -28.33 26.40
N ILE A 371 10.30 -27.19 26.15
CA ILE A 371 9.58 -26.41 27.18
C ILE A 371 8.46 -27.24 27.82
N ALA A 372 7.69 -27.96 27.00
CA ALA A 372 6.63 -28.83 27.50
C ALA A 372 7.18 -29.90 28.45
N SER A 373 8.31 -30.52 28.10
CA SER A 373 8.98 -31.51 28.95
C SER A 373 9.57 -30.90 30.23
N LEU A 374 10.26 -29.76 30.12
CA LEU A 374 10.85 -29.05 31.27
C LEU A 374 9.80 -28.66 32.32
N LEU A 375 8.61 -28.31 31.87
CA LEU A 375 7.48 -27.92 32.72
C LEU A 375 6.53 -29.06 33.05
N SER A 376 6.82 -30.28 32.56
CA SER A 376 5.99 -31.47 32.71
C SER A 376 4.53 -31.26 32.24
N LEU A 377 4.34 -30.47 31.18
CA LEU A 377 3.01 -30.12 30.67
C LEU A 377 2.26 -31.32 30.11
N GLN A 378 2.95 -32.39 29.72
CA GLN A 378 2.31 -33.62 29.24
C GLN A 378 1.44 -34.30 30.32
N VAL A 379 1.75 -34.06 31.61
CA VAL A 379 0.94 -34.57 32.73
C VAL A 379 -0.37 -33.78 32.83
N ALA A 380 -0.32 -32.46 32.67
CA ALA A 380 -1.49 -31.59 32.73
C ALA A 380 -2.33 -31.62 31.44
N PHE A 381 -1.70 -31.89 30.29
CA PHE A 381 -2.30 -31.91 28.97
C PHE A 381 -1.99 -33.23 28.25
N PRO A 382 -2.48 -34.38 28.76
CA PRO A 382 -2.19 -35.68 28.19
C PRO A 382 -2.84 -35.85 26.82
N LYS A 383 -2.16 -36.56 25.92
CA LYS A 383 -2.65 -36.79 24.54
C LYS A 383 -4.03 -37.44 24.50
N ALA A 384 -4.36 -38.29 25.48
CA ALA A 384 -5.65 -38.98 25.59
C ALA A 384 -6.85 -38.03 25.72
N ASN A 385 -6.70 -36.90 26.43
CA ASN A 385 -7.78 -35.92 26.61
C ASN A 385 -8.23 -35.29 25.29
N ARG A 386 -7.34 -35.23 24.29
CA ARG A 386 -7.66 -34.68 22.96
C ARG A 386 -8.55 -35.59 22.13
N LYS A 387 -8.46 -36.92 22.33
CA LYS A 387 -9.38 -37.88 21.71
C LYS A 387 -10.79 -37.74 22.28
N ASN A 388 -10.90 -37.48 23.58
CA ASN A 388 -12.18 -37.38 24.27
C ASN A 388 -12.80 -35.98 24.19
N ASN A 389 -11.98 -34.93 24.05
CA ASN A 389 -12.42 -33.54 24.03
C ASN A 389 -11.57 -32.72 23.03
N PRO A 390 -11.99 -32.64 21.74
CA PRO A 390 -11.19 -32.07 20.64
C PRO A 390 -10.83 -30.58 20.78
N GLY A 391 -11.35 -29.88 21.80
CA GLY A 391 -10.96 -28.51 22.13
C GLY A 391 -9.86 -28.39 23.20
N THR A 392 -9.26 -29.49 23.68
CA THR A 392 -8.16 -29.43 24.66
C THR A 392 -6.83 -29.10 23.99
N PRO A 393 -6.08 -28.08 24.47
CA PRO A 393 -4.82 -27.68 23.84
C PRO A 393 -3.73 -28.73 24.06
N SER A 394 -2.80 -28.84 23.10
CA SER A 394 -1.62 -29.71 23.26
C SER A 394 -0.60 -29.12 24.23
N ALA A 395 0.22 -29.97 24.85
CA ALA A 395 1.32 -29.51 25.71
C ALA A 395 2.29 -28.57 24.97
N SER A 396 2.56 -28.81 23.68
CA SER A 396 3.40 -27.95 22.84
C SER A 396 2.75 -26.60 22.53
N LEU A 397 1.43 -26.55 22.34
CA LEU A 397 0.68 -25.31 22.17
C LEU A 397 0.70 -24.49 23.46
N VAL A 398 0.49 -25.13 24.62
CA VAL A 398 0.58 -24.44 25.92
C VAL A 398 1.99 -23.90 26.14
N ALA A 399 3.03 -24.67 25.80
CA ALA A 399 4.42 -24.23 25.85
C ALA A 399 4.69 -23.00 24.97
N SER A 400 4.11 -22.91 23.77
CA SER A 400 4.28 -21.73 22.89
C SER A 400 3.69 -20.46 23.52
N HIS A 401 2.53 -20.56 24.19
CA HIS A 401 1.95 -19.43 24.92
C HIS A 401 2.74 -19.03 26.17
N ILE A 402 3.37 -20.00 26.85
CA ILE A 402 4.27 -19.73 27.96
C ILE A 402 5.51 -18.97 27.47
N MET A 403 6.12 -19.44 26.37
CA MET A 403 7.28 -18.80 25.75
C MET A 403 6.95 -17.39 25.24
N PHE A 404 5.81 -17.20 24.57
CA PHE A 404 5.34 -15.88 24.16
C PHE A 404 5.18 -14.91 25.33
N THR A 405 4.60 -15.38 26.45
CA THR A 405 4.47 -14.58 27.67
C THR A 405 5.84 -14.21 28.23
N LEU A 406 6.81 -15.12 28.16
CA LEU A 406 8.18 -14.88 28.58
C LEU A 406 8.90 -13.88 27.65
N ASN A 407 8.76 -14.01 26.32
CA ASN A 407 9.31 -13.08 25.33
C ASN A 407 8.81 -11.66 25.59
N ARG A 408 7.50 -11.48 25.83
CA ARG A 408 6.93 -10.18 26.18
C ARG A 408 7.61 -9.56 27.41
N PHE A 409 7.95 -10.36 28.42
CA PHE A 409 8.72 -9.88 29.57
C PHE A 409 10.17 -9.54 29.19
N MET A 410 10.85 -10.41 28.45
CA MET A 410 12.24 -10.19 28.04
C MET A 410 12.41 -8.97 27.12
N HIS A 411 11.40 -8.64 26.32
CA HIS A 411 11.39 -7.46 25.44
C HIS A 411 10.87 -6.18 26.11
N SER A 412 10.23 -6.29 27.28
CA SER A 412 9.72 -5.16 28.05
C SER A 412 10.77 -4.51 28.94
N THR A 413 10.48 -3.30 29.42
CA THR A 413 11.24 -2.61 30.47
C THR A 413 10.85 -3.05 31.89
N ASP A 414 9.91 -3.99 32.04
CA ASP A 414 9.41 -4.43 33.34
C ASP A 414 10.49 -5.20 34.12
N TRP A 415 10.61 -4.92 35.42
CA TRP A 415 11.59 -5.57 36.30
C TRP A 415 11.18 -6.99 36.72
N GLN A 416 9.89 -7.31 36.64
CA GLN A 416 9.34 -8.57 37.09
C GLN A 416 8.28 -9.10 36.13
N LEU A 417 8.26 -10.42 35.98
CA LEU A 417 7.23 -11.12 35.23
C LEU A 417 5.89 -11.07 35.98
N GLY A 418 4.94 -10.29 35.46
CA GLY A 418 3.58 -10.12 35.99
C GLY A 418 2.45 -10.32 34.97
N PHE A 419 1.21 -10.15 35.40
CA PHE A 419 -0.01 -10.40 34.60
C PHE A 419 -0.12 -9.58 33.31
N ARG A 420 0.52 -8.41 33.24
CA ARG A 420 0.54 -7.53 32.03
C ARG A 420 1.19 -8.19 30.81
N HIS A 421 2.04 -9.21 31.01
CA HIS A 421 2.67 -9.94 29.93
C HIS A 421 1.76 -11.02 29.33
N ILE A 422 0.68 -11.40 30.04
CA ILE A 422 -0.26 -12.41 29.57
C ILE A 422 -1.24 -11.77 28.59
N SER A 423 -1.32 -12.30 27.38
CA SER A 423 -2.35 -11.89 26.43
C SER A 423 -3.69 -12.58 26.72
N LYS A 424 -4.78 -11.91 26.34
CA LYS A 424 -6.13 -12.49 26.42
C LYS A 424 -6.23 -13.81 25.64
N ARG A 425 -5.64 -13.85 24.43
CA ARG A 425 -5.57 -15.05 23.58
C ARG A 425 -4.86 -16.21 24.28
N SER A 426 -3.79 -15.95 25.03
CA SER A 426 -3.10 -17.02 25.78
C SER A 426 -4.00 -17.67 26.83
N LEU A 427 -4.88 -16.92 27.48
CA LEU A 427 -5.84 -17.49 28.44
C LEU A 427 -6.91 -18.33 27.74
N GLU A 428 -7.47 -17.80 26.65
CA GLU A 428 -8.52 -18.45 25.86
C GLU A 428 -8.03 -19.79 25.27
N VAL A 429 -6.83 -19.81 24.69
CA VAL A 429 -6.27 -20.99 24.03
C VAL A 429 -5.80 -22.03 25.04
N THR A 430 -5.05 -21.62 26.08
CA THR A 430 -4.49 -22.58 27.03
C THR A 430 -5.51 -23.12 28.02
N LYS A 431 -6.66 -22.43 28.18
CA LYS A 431 -7.68 -22.71 29.19
C LYS A 431 -7.12 -22.74 30.63
N LEU A 432 -5.98 -22.08 30.85
CA LEU A 432 -5.36 -21.91 32.16
C LEU A 432 -5.85 -20.61 32.80
N SER A 433 -5.92 -20.60 34.14
CA SER A 433 -6.10 -19.35 34.87
C SER A 433 -4.87 -18.46 34.73
N LYS A 434 -5.03 -17.14 34.96
CA LYS A 434 -3.91 -16.18 34.90
C LYS A 434 -2.78 -16.56 35.85
N GLU A 435 -3.13 -17.02 37.04
CA GLU A 435 -2.21 -17.43 38.10
C GLU A 435 -1.41 -18.66 37.67
N LYS A 436 -2.09 -19.66 37.10
CA LYS A 436 -1.45 -20.91 36.68
C LYS A 436 -0.53 -20.70 35.48
N LEU A 437 -0.97 -19.90 34.49
CA LEU A 437 -0.13 -19.54 33.35
C LEU A 437 1.12 -18.76 33.81
N LEU A 438 0.94 -17.76 34.68
CA LEU A 438 2.05 -17.00 35.25
C LEU A 438 3.01 -17.89 36.05
N ALA A 439 2.50 -18.85 36.82
CA ALA A 439 3.31 -19.79 37.58
C ALA A 439 4.19 -20.65 36.67
N TYR A 440 3.65 -21.18 35.57
CA TYR A 440 4.44 -21.92 34.58
C TYR A 440 5.50 -21.04 33.92
N THR A 441 5.17 -19.80 33.54
CA THR A 441 6.14 -18.88 32.93
C THR A 441 7.24 -18.48 33.92
N LYS A 442 6.91 -18.23 35.19
CA LYS A 442 7.91 -17.99 36.25
C LYS A 442 8.82 -19.19 36.46
N LYS A 443 8.25 -20.41 36.48
CA LYS A 443 9.03 -21.65 36.57
C LYS A 443 9.99 -21.76 35.38
N LEU A 444 9.53 -21.54 34.16
CA LEU A 444 10.38 -21.57 32.97
C LEU A 444 11.52 -20.56 33.07
N TRP A 445 11.21 -19.32 33.45
CA TRP A 445 12.21 -18.28 33.65
C TRP A 445 13.27 -18.70 34.68
N SER A 446 12.85 -19.26 35.82
CA SER A 446 13.77 -19.74 36.87
C SER A 446 14.71 -20.84 36.38
N LEU A 447 14.24 -21.74 35.51
CA LEU A 447 15.08 -22.78 34.90
C LEU A 447 16.08 -22.19 33.90
N ILE A 448 15.65 -21.22 33.09
CA ILE A 448 16.51 -20.54 32.09
C ILE A 448 17.63 -19.78 32.78
N VAL A 449 17.34 -19.01 33.84
CA VAL A 449 18.35 -18.20 34.54
C VAL A 449 19.18 -18.98 35.56
N ASN A 450 18.80 -20.22 35.89
CA ASN A 450 19.64 -21.08 36.73
C ASN A 450 20.82 -21.62 35.91
N PHE A 451 22.01 -21.07 36.14
CA PHE A 451 23.23 -21.40 35.38
C PHE A 451 23.69 -22.85 35.56
N GLU A 452 23.36 -23.49 36.69
CA GLU A 452 23.69 -24.88 36.97
C GLU A 452 22.75 -25.85 36.23
N TYR A 453 21.54 -25.40 35.87
CA TYR A 453 20.55 -26.21 35.18
C TYR A 453 20.78 -26.19 33.66
N THR A 454 21.49 -27.20 33.16
CA THR A 454 21.93 -27.29 31.75
C THR A 454 20.82 -27.66 30.76
N HIS A 455 19.71 -28.23 31.21
CA HIS A 455 18.61 -28.65 30.33
C HIS A 455 17.74 -27.50 29.82
N ALA A 456 17.88 -26.29 30.38
CA ALA A 456 17.21 -25.09 29.89
C ALA A 456 18.25 -24.06 29.42
N PRO A 457 18.50 -23.89 28.12
CA PRO A 457 19.51 -22.95 27.64
C PRO A 457 19.21 -21.49 27.97
N LEU A 458 20.27 -20.72 28.20
CA LEU A 458 20.24 -19.26 28.33
C LEU A 458 20.17 -18.62 26.93
N ILE A 459 18.96 -18.62 26.39
CA ILE A 459 18.67 -18.11 25.04
C ILE A 459 19.00 -16.61 24.87
N PRO A 460 19.11 -16.12 23.61
CA PRO A 460 19.50 -14.75 23.34
C PRO A 460 18.79 -13.63 24.08
N ASP A 461 17.47 -13.69 24.13
CA ASP A 461 16.71 -12.64 24.79
C ASP A 461 16.80 -12.73 26.32
N ALA A 462 17.16 -13.90 26.86
CA ALA A 462 17.36 -14.09 28.30
C ALA A 462 18.64 -13.41 28.79
N TYR A 463 19.78 -13.59 28.11
CA TYR A 463 21.00 -12.85 28.50
C TYR A 463 20.84 -11.34 28.29
N MET A 464 20.08 -10.92 27.27
CA MET A 464 19.79 -9.51 27.07
C MET A 464 18.95 -8.96 28.23
N LYS A 465 17.90 -9.71 28.63
CA LYS A 465 17.06 -9.33 29.77
C LYS A 465 17.85 -9.33 31.08
N LEU A 466 18.78 -10.26 31.29
CA LEU A 466 19.67 -10.24 32.45
C LEU A 466 20.53 -8.97 32.47
N LEU A 467 21.11 -8.58 31.34
CA LEU A 467 21.87 -7.33 31.21
C LEU A 467 21.01 -6.08 31.48
N HIS A 468 19.71 -6.13 31.19
CA HIS A 468 18.76 -5.06 31.52
C HIS A 468 18.39 -5.01 33.01
N LEU A 469 18.25 -6.17 33.64
CA LEU A 469 17.82 -6.32 35.03
C LEU A 469 18.94 -6.05 36.05
N TYR A 470 20.18 -6.39 35.71
CA TYR A 470 21.32 -6.29 36.62
C TYR A 470 22.37 -5.36 36.06
N GLU A 471 23.05 -4.65 36.95
CA GLU A 471 24.19 -3.81 36.57
C GLU A 471 25.43 -4.70 36.43
N PHE A 472 25.94 -4.80 35.21
CA PHE A 472 27.19 -5.49 34.93
C PHE A 472 28.30 -4.44 34.80
N PRO A 473 29.32 -4.46 35.69
CA PRO A 473 30.36 -3.45 35.68
C PRO A 473 31.18 -3.51 34.38
N ASN A 474 31.71 -2.36 33.95
CA ASN A 474 32.71 -2.22 32.88
C ASN A 474 32.29 -2.61 31.45
N ILE A 475 30.99 -2.72 31.18
CA ILE A 475 30.49 -2.89 29.80
C ILE A 475 30.44 -1.55 29.08
N PHE A 476 29.60 -0.64 29.57
CA PHE A 476 29.33 0.65 28.93
C PHE A 476 30.19 1.78 29.47
N SER A 477 30.64 1.70 30.73
CA SER A 477 31.35 2.78 31.46
C SER A 477 32.65 3.24 30.79
N LYS A 478 33.24 2.41 29.93
CA LYS A 478 34.49 2.70 29.21
C LYS A 478 34.31 3.47 27.90
N TYR A 479 33.08 3.72 27.48
CA TYR A 479 32.76 4.40 26.22
C TYR A 479 32.19 5.80 26.49
N ASP A 480 32.73 6.79 25.79
CA ASP A 480 32.32 8.19 25.85
C ASP A 480 31.09 8.45 24.98
N TYR A 481 30.94 7.68 23.90
CA TYR A 481 29.80 7.73 22.98
C TYR A 481 29.20 6.34 22.75
N ILE A 482 27.89 6.30 22.58
CA ILE A 482 27.15 5.12 22.13
C ILE A 482 26.37 5.49 20.88
N LEU A 483 26.70 4.87 19.75
CA LEU A 483 26.03 5.04 18.46
C LEU A 483 25.08 3.88 18.23
N PHE A 484 23.79 4.16 18.13
CA PHE A 484 22.74 3.18 17.91
C PHE A 484 22.22 3.29 16.48
N ASP A 485 22.61 2.34 15.62
CA ASP A 485 22.22 2.33 14.20
C ASP A 485 21.04 1.39 13.97
N GLU A 486 20.15 1.76 13.04
CA GLU A 486 18.85 1.12 12.82
C GLU A 486 18.02 0.96 14.12
N ALA A 487 18.02 2.03 14.93
CA ALA A 487 17.42 2.04 16.27
C ALA A 487 15.92 1.67 16.31
N GLN A 488 15.20 1.78 15.18
CA GLN A 488 13.79 1.43 15.08
C GLN A 488 13.51 -0.06 15.31
N ASP A 489 14.51 -0.91 15.09
CA ASP A 489 14.37 -2.37 15.13
C ASP A 489 14.72 -2.97 16.49
N PHE A 490 15.14 -2.15 17.46
CA PHE A 490 15.43 -2.60 18.82
C PHE A 490 14.16 -2.73 19.68
N THR A 491 14.21 -3.66 20.63
CA THR A 491 13.13 -3.86 21.61
C THR A 491 13.17 -2.76 22.69
N PRO A 492 12.03 -2.47 23.37
CA PRO A 492 12.00 -1.53 24.48
C PRO A 492 13.05 -1.80 25.56
N CYS A 493 13.28 -3.07 25.89
CA CYS A 493 14.30 -3.50 26.84
C CYS A 493 15.71 -3.04 26.44
N MET A 494 16.06 -3.17 25.16
CA MET A 494 17.37 -2.73 24.62
C MET A 494 17.49 -1.21 24.61
N VAL A 495 16.43 -0.51 24.20
CA VAL A 495 16.40 0.96 24.16
C VAL A 495 16.58 1.52 25.57
N ASP A 496 15.81 1.03 26.54
CA ASP A 496 15.88 1.46 27.94
C ASP A 496 17.29 1.26 28.53
N LEU A 497 17.90 0.11 28.28
CA LEU A 497 19.27 -0.17 28.72
C LEU A 497 20.27 0.89 28.20
N ILE A 498 20.17 1.28 26.93
CA ILE A 498 21.05 2.31 26.34
C ILE A 498 20.76 3.69 26.94
N TYR A 499 19.49 4.05 27.14
CA TYR A 499 19.10 5.35 27.69
C TYR A 499 19.51 5.58 29.16
N ARG A 500 19.77 4.50 29.91
CA ARG A 500 20.30 4.55 31.28
C ARG A 500 21.79 4.93 31.33
N GLN A 501 22.52 4.89 30.22
CA GLN A 501 23.96 5.16 30.17
C GLN A 501 24.25 6.67 30.22
N LYS A 502 23.95 7.33 31.35
CA LYS A 502 24.04 8.79 31.51
C LYS A 502 25.46 9.35 31.49
N HIS A 503 26.47 8.51 31.65
CA HIS A 503 27.88 8.92 31.50
C HIS A 503 28.27 9.13 30.04
N ALA A 504 27.56 8.50 29.10
CA ALA A 504 27.87 8.54 27.68
C ALA A 504 27.03 9.60 26.95
N ARG A 505 27.51 10.01 25.78
CA ARG A 505 26.75 10.77 24.78
C ARG A 505 26.09 9.78 23.82
N ILE A 506 24.78 9.83 23.70
CA ILE A 506 24.03 8.83 22.94
C ILE A 506 23.61 9.41 21.60
N VAL A 507 23.90 8.71 20.51
CA VAL A 507 23.46 9.06 19.16
C VAL A 507 22.58 7.94 18.63
N ILE A 508 21.33 8.24 18.31
CA ILE A 508 20.34 7.29 17.82
C ILE A 508 20.03 7.64 16.38
N VAL A 509 20.23 6.68 15.48
CA VAL A 509 20.00 6.86 14.05
C VAL A 509 19.10 5.75 13.54
N GLY A 510 18.14 6.12 12.69
CA GLY A 510 17.22 5.14 12.13
C GLY A 510 16.02 5.77 11.44
N ASP A 511 15.18 4.89 10.93
CA ASP A 511 13.95 5.25 10.23
C ASP A 511 12.77 4.52 10.88
N ALA A 512 11.94 5.24 11.65
CA ALA A 512 10.76 4.65 12.28
C ALA A 512 9.78 4.03 11.26
N HIS A 513 9.79 4.48 9.99
CA HIS A 513 8.98 3.93 8.91
C HIS A 513 9.58 2.66 8.29
N GLN A 514 10.80 2.28 8.67
CA GLN A 514 11.40 0.98 8.31
C GLN A 514 11.33 -0.05 9.45
N CYS A 515 10.57 0.22 10.52
CA CYS A 515 10.36 -0.76 11.58
C CYS A 515 9.48 -1.90 11.07
N ILE A 516 10.10 -3.03 10.72
CA ILE A 516 9.41 -4.23 10.20
C ILE A 516 9.71 -5.49 11.02
N TYR A 517 10.50 -5.39 12.09
CA TYR A 517 10.79 -6.52 12.99
C TYR A 517 9.87 -6.55 14.22
N GLY A 518 8.61 -6.12 14.06
CA GLY A 518 7.61 -6.08 15.14
C GLY A 518 7.35 -7.45 15.78
N PHE A 519 7.44 -8.52 15.00
CA PHE A 519 7.35 -9.91 15.47
C PHE A 519 8.48 -10.32 16.43
N ARG A 520 9.57 -9.54 16.53
CA ARG A 520 10.64 -9.70 17.52
C ARG A 520 10.56 -8.69 18.67
N GLY A 521 9.41 -8.06 18.86
CA GLY A 521 9.19 -7.08 19.93
C GLY A 521 9.66 -5.66 19.62
N ALA A 522 10.20 -5.39 18.42
CA ALA A 522 10.52 -4.04 17.99
C ALA A 522 9.24 -3.19 17.84
N ASN A 523 9.33 -1.90 18.13
CA ASN A 523 8.19 -0.98 18.02
C ASN A 523 8.61 0.47 17.73
N ALA A 524 9.86 0.67 17.29
CA ALA A 524 10.45 2.00 17.09
C ALA A 524 10.37 2.95 18.30
N CYS A 525 10.24 2.45 19.53
CA CYS A 525 10.08 3.30 20.72
C CYS A 525 11.25 4.27 20.94
N ALA A 526 12.45 3.98 20.44
CA ALA A 526 13.59 4.91 20.45
C ALA A 526 13.25 6.28 19.82
N PHE A 527 12.29 6.35 18.91
CA PHE A 527 11.82 7.58 18.26
C PHE A 527 10.56 8.18 18.90
N ASN A 528 10.09 7.63 20.02
CA ASN A 528 8.99 8.20 20.80
C ASN A 528 9.55 9.23 21.80
N GLU A 529 9.39 10.52 21.51
CA GLU A 529 9.89 11.61 22.37
C GLU A 529 9.25 11.62 23.77
N ASN A 530 8.02 11.12 23.92
CA ASN A 530 7.36 11.08 25.24
C ASN A 530 7.97 10.00 26.14
N LEU A 531 8.41 8.88 25.57
CA LEU A 531 9.02 7.78 26.33
C LEU A 531 10.52 8.00 26.54
N TYR A 532 11.21 8.49 25.52
CA TYR A 532 12.66 8.56 25.48
C TYR A 532 13.11 9.90 24.89
N PRO A 533 13.00 11.02 25.61
CA PRO A 533 13.25 12.35 25.05
C PRO A 533 14.68 12.49 24.52
N SER A 534 14.82 13.23 23.42
CA SER A 534 16.12 13.68 22.90
C SER A 534 16.48 15.08 23.37
N THR A 535 17.78 15.36 23.48
CA THR A 535 18.29 16.72 23.70
C THR A 535 18.32 17.49 22.40
N LYS A 536 18.65 16.81 21.30
CA LYS A 536 18.72 17.37 19.96
C LYS A 536 18.11 16.39 18.95
N GLN A 537 17.40 16.94 17.97
CA GLN A 537 16.83 16.18 16.87
C GLN A 537 17.31 16.74 15.53
N LEU A 538 17.80 15.85 14.67
CA LEU A 538 18.19 16.15 13.29
C LEU A 538 17.50 15.19 12.33
N CYS A 539 17.42 15.57 11.05
CA CYS A 539 16.82 14.74 10.02
C CYS A 539 17.82 14.50 8.87
N LEU A 540 17.71 13.35 8.22
CA LEU A 540 18.31 13.09 6.91
C LEU A 540 17.19 12.81 5.91
N THR A 541 17.04 13.68 4.92
CA THR A 541 15.92 13.64 3.96
C THR A 541 16.34 13.31 2.54
N LYS A 542 17.62 13.53 2.19
CA LYS A 542 18.16 13.28 0.84
C LYS A 542 18.56 11.81 0.65
N SER A 543 17.77 11.06 -0.11
CA SER A 543 18.06 9.68 -0.50
C SER A 543 19.03 9.64 -1.67
N PHE A 544 20.16 8.96 -1.48
CA PHE A 544 21.16 8.68 -2.53
C PHE A 544 20.80 7.46 -3.38
N ARG A 545 19.79 6.70 -2.98
CA ARG A 545 19.42 5.44 -3.62
C ARG A 545 18.58 5.66 -4.87
N PHE A 546 17.62 6.58 -4.80
CA PHE A 546 16.60 6.79 -5.82
C PHE A 546 16.36 8.29 -6.04
N GLY A 547 15.55 8.60 -7.06
CA GLY A 547 15.19 9.93 -7.47
C GLY A 547 13.80 10.36 -7.01
N ASN A 548 13.34 11.48 -7.54
CA ASN A 548 12.07 12.08 -7.12
C ASN A 548 10.85 11.24 -7.54
N SER A 549 10.96 10.38 -8.56
CA SER A 549 9.84 9.51 -8.97
C SER A 549 9.51 8.49 -7.89
N VAL A 550 10.52 7.81 -7.32
CA VAL A 550 10.31 6.90 -6.18
C VAL A 550 10.00 7.68 -4.92
N ALA A 551 10.66 8.83 -4.70
CA ALA A 551 10.40 9.67 -3.52
C ALA A 551 8.95 10.15 -3.46
N LYS A 552 8.31 10.42 -4.60
CA LYS A 552 6.89 10.80 -4.71
C LYS A 552 5.97 9.77 -4.07
N TYR A 553 6.05 8.50 -4.50
CA TYR A 553 5.23 7.42 -3.91
C TYR A 553 5.65 7.07 -2.47
N ALA A 554 6.93 7.23 -2.14
CA ALA A 554 7.40 7.07 -0.77
C ALA A 554 6.78 8.13 0.15
N ASN A 555 6.82 9.40 -0.24
CA ASN A 555 6.20 10.52 0.49
C ASN A 555 4.69 10.36 0.62
N PHE A 556 4.04 9.81 -0.41
CA PHE A 556 2.64 9.46 -0.34
C PHE A 556 2.36 8.42 0.77
N LEU A 557 3.09 7.31 0.80
CA LEU A 557 2.93 6.32 1.87
C LEU A 557 3.23 6.89 3.27
N LEU A 558 4.20 7.80 3.35
CA LEU A 558 4.57 8.47 4.59
C LEU A 558 3.47 9.44 5.05
N SER A 559 2.82 10.19 4.15
CA SER A 559 1.73 11.12 4.49
C SER A 559 0.53 10.40 5.12
N LEU A 560 0.24 9.17 4.70
CA LEU A 560 -0.80 8.33 5.31
C LEU A 560 -0.55 8.04 6.79
N LYS A 561 0.71 8.09 7.23
CA LYS A 561 1.11 7.93 8.63
C LYS A 561 1.21 9.26 9.38
N GLY A 562 0.83 10.37 8.76
CA GLY A 562 0.99 11.72 9.30
C GLY A 562 2.42 12.27 9.23
N GLU A 563 3.27 11.71 8.37
CA GLU A 563 4.61 12.25 8.16
C GLU A 563 4.55 13.51 7.27
N ASN A 564 5.07 14.61 7.81
CA ASN A 564 5.10 15.89 7.11
C ASN A 564 6.49 16.22 6.52
N VAL A 565 7.56 15.56 6.99
CA VAL A 565 8.90 15.77 6.44
C VAL A 565 9.03 15.00 5.13
N LYS A 566 9.33 15.70 4.04
CA LYS A 566 9.44 15.11 2.70
C LYS A 566 10.82 14.48 2.47
N LEU A 567 10.80 13.21 2.08
CA LEU A 567 11.93 12.49 1.50
C LEU A 567 12.21 13.03 0.11
N LYS A 568 13.48 13.27 -0.21
CA LYS A 568 13.91 13.77 -1.52
C LYS A 568 14.83 12.76 -2.18
N GLY A 569 14.67 12.53 -3.48
CA GLY A 569 15.61 11.71 -4.25
C GLY A 569 16.64 12.58 -4.94
N VAL A 570 17.88 12.11 -5.04
CA VAL A 570 18.97 12.83 -5.72
C VAL A 570 19.43 12.16 -7.02
N GLN A 571 18.88 10.97 -7.33
CA GLN A 571 19.17 10.24 -8.56
C GLN A 571 18.13 10.56 -9.65
N ASN A 572 18.41 10.14 -10.88
CA ASN A 572 17.39 10.05 -11.93
C ASN A 572 16.73 8.66 -11.87
N ASP A 573 15.41 8.63 -11.72
CA ASP A 573 14.62 7.41 -11.64
C ASP A 573 13.26 7.57 -12.32
N HIS A 574 12.61 6.44 -12.58
CA HIS A 574 11.26 6.37 -13.16
C HIS A 574 10.40 5.37 -12.39
N ALA A 575 9.11 5.70 -12.25
CA ALA A 575 8.11 4.80 -11.73
C ALA A 575 7.09 4.46 -12.83
N TYR A 576 6.73 3.18 -12.94
CA TYR A 576 5.84 2.64 -13.95
C TYR A 576 4.64 1.96 -13.27
N TRP A 577 3.46 2.04 -13.87
CA TRP A 577 2.30 1.26 -13.44
C TRP A 577 2.21 -0.05 -14.24
N SER A 578 1.66 -1.11 -13.63
CA SER A 578 1.60 -2.45 -14.22
C SER A 578 0.56 -2.65 -15.34
N SER A 579 0.09 -1.60 -16.01
CA SER A 579 -0.95 -1.73 -17.07
C SER A 579 -0.64 -0.89 -18.32
N ALA A 580 -0.32 -1.59 -19.42
CA ALA A 580 -0.60 -1.29 -20.83
C ALA A 580 -0.41 0.13 -21.41
N SER A 581 0.35 1.04 -20.80
CA SER A 581 0.61 2.37 -21.40
C SER A 581 1.87 2.37 -22.26
N ASN A 582 1.74 1.86 -23.48
CA ASN A 582 1.96 2.63 -24.70
C ASN A 582 1.74 1.68 -25.91
N PRO A 583 0.50 1.56 -26.43
CA PRO A 583 0.19 0.70 -27.56
C PRO A 583 0.96 1.05 -28.85
N ASN A 584 1.59 2.23 -28.94
CA ASN A 584 2.29 2.69 -30.14
C ASN A 584 3.76 2.23 -30.23
N ASN A 585 4.05 0.96 -29.96
CA ASN A 585 5.38 0.38 -30.20
C ASN A 585 5.29 -1.13 -30.46
N VAL A 586 4.64 -1.55 -31.55
CA VAL A 586 4.38 -2.99 -31.83
C VAL A 586 5.40 -3.65 -32.78
N SER A 587 6.46 -2.97 -33.23
CA SER A 587 7.44 -3.62 -34.13
C SER A 587 8.88 -3.71 -33.59
N GLY A 588 9.09 -3.46 -32.30
CA GLY A 588 10.37 -3.68 -31.62
C GLY A 588 10.33 -4.93 -30.77
N ALA A 589 11.20 -5.91 -31.06
CA ALA A 589 11.39 -7.11 -30.25
C ALA A 589 11.41 -6.77 -28.75
N PHE A 590 10.40 -7.27 -28.03
CA PHE A 590 10.19 -7.05 -26.59
C PHE A 590 11.47 -7.40 -25.82
N ARG A 591 12.15 -6.40 -25.26
CA ARG A 591 13.39 -6.63 -24.51
C ARG A 591 13.07 -6.84 -23.04
N PHE A 592 13.10 -8.09 -22.62
CA PHE A 592 13.19 -8.46 -21.21
C PHE A 592 14.29 -7.65 -20.54
N PHE A 593 14.05 -7.21 -19.31
CA PHE A 593 15.11 -6.64 -18.51
C PHE A 593 15.09 -7.20 -17.08
N PRO A 594 16.28 -7.32 -16.46
CA PRO A 594 16.40 -7.93 -15.15
C PRO A 594 15.78 -7.06 -14.06
N HIS A 595 15.02 -7.66 -13.16
CA HIS A 595 14.37 -6.95 -12.07
C HIS A 595 14.13 -7.86 -10.87
N THR A 596 13.94 -7.24 -9.72
CA THR A 596 13.59 -7.94 -8.47
C THR A 596 12.11 -7.74 -8.16
N ILE A 597 11.37 -8.83 -7.96
CA ILE A 597 9.98 -8.77 -7.50
C ILE A 597 9.97 -8.94 -5.98
N ILE A 598 9.44 -7.95 -5.27
CA ILE A 598 9.37 -7.93 -3.81
C ILE A 598 7.92 -8.20 -3.37
N PHE A 599 7.72 -9.23 -2.56
CA PHE A 599 6.42 -9.66 -2.04
C PHE A 599 6.27 -9.36 -0.55
N ARG A 600 5.02 -9.33 -0.07
CA ARG A 600 4.70 -9.23 1.36
C ARG A 600 4.83 -10.57 2.07
N THR A 601 4.49 -11.67 1.41
CA THR A 601 4.32 -13.01 1.98
C THR A 601 5.21 -14.03 1.29
N ASN A 602 5.63 -15.05 2.05
CA ASN A 602 6.34 -16.20 1.48
C ASN A 602 5.42 -17.02 0.56
N LYS A 603 4.11 -17.06 0.83
CA LYS A 603 3.11 -17.72 -0.02
C LYS A 603 3.18 -17.18 -1.45
N GLU A 604 3.01 -15.88 -1.63
CA GLU A 604 2.98 -15.28 -2.96
C GLU A 604 4.32 -15.44 -3.67
N LEU A 605 5.44 -15.30 -2.94
CA LEU A 605 6.77 -15.56 -3.49
C LEU A 605 6.89 -16.96 -4.10
N ILE A 606 6.44 -17.99 -3.38
CA ILE A 606 6.50 -19.38 -3.85
C ILE A 606 5.55 -19.59 -5.03
N LEU A 607 4.30 -19.13 -4.95
CA LEU A 607 3.35 -19.23 -6.06
C LEU A 607 3.87 -18.57 -7.32
N GLN A 608 4.46 -17.38 -7.20
CA GLN A 608 5.05 -16.67 -8.33
C GLN A 608 6.29 -17.37 -8.87
N SER A 609 7.13 -17.98 -8.01
CA SER A 609 8.24 -18.81 -8.48
C SER A 609 7.77 -20.00 -9.33
N ILE A 610 6.67 -20.65 -8.95
CA ILE A 610 6.07 -21.74 -9.72
C ILE A 610 5.51 -21.22 -11.05
N ARG A 611 4.74 -20.13 -11.02
CA ARG A 611 4.17 -19.50 -12.23
C ARG A 611 5.25 -19.11 -13.23
N LEU A 612 6.26 -18.35 -12.77
CA LEU A 612 7.38 -17.90 -13.59
C LEU A 612 8.23 -19.07 -14.12
N SER A 613 8.37 -20.16 -13.36
CA SER A 613 9.10 -21.34 -13.85
C SER A 613 8.45 -22.02 -15.06
N VAL A 614 7.14 -21.82 -15.24
CA VAL A 614 6.38 -22.36 -16.37
C VAL A 614 6.23 -21.33 -17.49
N SER A 615 5.98 -20.05 -17.17
CA SER A 615 5.71 -19.02 -18.17
C SER A 615 6.94 -18.38 -18.79
N LEU A 616 8.09 -18.32 -18.11
CA LEU A 616 9.28 -17.64 -18.63
C LEU A 616 10.08 -18.52 -19.61
N PRO A 617 10.60 -17.91 -20.70
CA PRO A 617 11.64 -18.52 -21.55
C PRO A 617 12.79 -19.10 -20.74
N LYS A 618 13.36 -20.23 -21.18
CA LYS A 618 14.39 -20.99 -20.43
C LYS A 618 15.69 -20.22 -20.22
N GLU A 619 15.94 -19.23 -21.05
CA GLU A 619 17.14 -18.39 -21.08
C GLU A 619 17.14 -17.34 -19.97
N ILE A 620 15.97 -17.00 -19.41
CA ILE A 620 15.84 -15.98 -18.36
C ILE A 620 16.03 -16.65 -16.99
N PRO A 621 17.09 -16.35 -16.22
CA PRO A 621 17.29 -16.99 -14.93
C PRO A 621 16.26 -16.51 -13.89
N ILE A 622 15.89 -17.41 -12.97
CA ILE A 622 15.01 -17.10 -11.83
C ILE A 622 15.78 -17.47 -10.57
N ALA A 623 15.89 -16.54 -9.62
CA ALA A 623 16.54 -16.76 -8.34
C ALA A 623 15.60 -16.37 -7.19
N ILE A 624 15.63 -17.13 -6.10
CA ILE A 624 14.96 -16.75 -4.85
C ILE A 624 16.02 -16.22 -3.89
N LEU A 625 15.79 -15.02 -3.35
CA LEU A 625 16.69 -14.37 -2.43
C LEU A 625 16.81 -15.13 -1.10
N GLY A 626 18.05 -15.46 -0.70
CA GLY A 626 18.38 -16.00 0.61
C GLY A 626 18.28 -17.51 0.72
N SER A 627 18.51 -18.05 1.92
CA SER A 627 18.59 -19.50 2.17
C SER A 627 17.24 -20.20 2.31
N MET A 628 16.13 -19.49 2.04
CA MET A 628 14.78 -20.01 2.23
C MET A 628 14.41 -21.09 1.23
N ARG A 629 14.97 -21.10 0.00
CA ARG A 629 14.61 -22.07 -1.06
C ARG A 629 14.61 -23.52 -0.56
N LYS A 630 15.78 -24.04 -0.18
CA LYS A 630 15.92 -25.45 0.23
C LYS A 630 15.03 -25.80 1.43
N LYS A 631 14.99 -24.93 2.43
CA LYS A 631 14.20 -25.14 3.66
C LYS A 631 12.71 -25.11 3.40
N ALA A 632 12.22 -24.10 2.66
CA ALA A 632 10.82 -23.94 2.33
C ALA A 632 10.32 -25.08 1.44
N PHE A 633 11.10 -25.51 0.45
CA PHE A 633 10.68 -26.58 -0.46
C PHE A 633 10.60 -27.92 0.27
N GLN A 634 11.60 -28.24 1.11
CA GLN A 634 11.54 -29.44 1.95
C GLN A 634 10.35 -29.41 2.92
N LEU A 635 10.08 -28.24 3.52
CA LEU A 635 8.94 -28.06 4.40
C LEU A 635 7.60 -28.24 3.68
N LEU A 636 7.44 -27.68 2.48
CA LEU A 636 6.22 -27.79 1.67
C LEU A 636 6.00 -29.22 1.18
N ARG A 637 7.05 -29.95 0.80
CA ARG A 637 6.95 -31.40 0.52
C ARG A 637 6.37 -32.16 1.70
N SER A 638 6.88 -31.87 2.90
CA SER A 638 6.38 -32.50 4.11
C SER A 638 4.98 -32.02 4.53
N GLY A 639 4.62 -30.78 4.19
CA GLY A 639 3.26 -30.28 4.30
C GLY A 639 2.29 -31.05 3.40
N SER A 640 2.71 -31.38 2.17
CA SER A 640 1.93 -32.19 1.23
C SER A 640 1.73 -33.62 1.73
N GLU A 641 2.78 -34.23 2.31
CA GLU A 641 2.66 -35.53 2.98
C GLU A 641 1.57 -35.47 4.08
N LEU A 642 1.61 -34.46 4.94
CA LEU A 642 0.63 -34.26 6.01
C LEU A 642 -0.80 -34.06 5.47
N ALA A 643 -0.95 -33.27 4.40
CA ALA A 643 -2.23 -32.99 3.75
C ALA A 643 -2.87 -34.27 3.20
N HIS A 644 -2.08 -35.17 2.62
CA HIS A 644 -2.55 -36.45 2.08
C HIS A 644 -2.55 -37.59 3.13
N GLY A 645 -2.49 -37.26 4.43
CA GLY A 645 -2.57 -38.24 5.53
C GLY A 645 -1.34 -39.14 5.70
N GLN A 646 -0.23 -38.80 5.05
CA GLN A 646 1.05 -39.50 5.19
C GLN A 646 1.84 -38.95 6.38
N ARG A 647 2.81 -39.72 6.87
CA ARG A 647 3.66 -39.29 7.99
C ARG A 647 4.66 -38.22 7.52
N PRO A 648 4.67 -37.02 8.12
CA PRO A 648 5.58 -35.95 7.70
C PRO A 648 7.06 -36.30 7.91
N SER A 649 7.90 -36.03 6.91
CA SER A 649 9.35 -36.18 6.92
C SER A 649 10.06 -35.05 7.66
N HIS A 650 9.50 -33.83 7.68
CA HIS A 650 10.11 -32.65 8.31
C HIS A 650 9.91 -32.62 9.83
N PRO A 651 10.96 -32.38 10.65
CA PRO A 651 10.88 -32.46 12.12
C PRO A 651 9.77 -31.59 12.75
N LYS A 652 9.55 -30.37 12.25
CA LYS A 652 8.50 -29.48 12.76
C LYS A 652 7.08 -29.99 12.52
N LEU A 653 6.86 -30.84 11.51
CA LEU A 653 5.54 -31.36 11.17
C LEU A 653 5.28 -32.74 11.77
N LYS A 654 6.33 -33.47 12.19
CA LYS A 654 6.22 -34.83 12.77
C LYS A 654 5.36 -34.92 14.03
N ASP A 655 5.21 -33.82 14.75
CA ASP A 655 4.40 -33.76 15.97
C ASP A 655 2.89 -33.79 15.69
N PHE A 656 2.46 -33.52 14.45
CA PHE A 656 1.06 -33.50 14.05
C PHE A 656 0.66 -34.83 13.40
N SER A 657 -0.41 -35.44 13.92
CA SER A 657 -0.92 -36.71 13.41
C SER A 657 -1.87 -36.56 12.23
N SER A 658 -2.43 -35.37 12.04
CA SER A 658 -3.34 -35.04 10.94
C SER A 658 -3.28 -33.56 10.60
N TRP A 659 -3.73 -33.20 9.39
CA TRP A 659 -3.88 -31.81 8.99
C TRP A 659 -4.76 -31.00 9.96
N GLY A 660 -5.84 -31.60 10.48
CA GLY A 660 -6.72 -30.94 11.44
C GLY A 660 -6.01 -30.58 12.75
N GLU A 661 -5.13 -31.43 13.27
CA GLU A 661 -4.32 -31.11 14.46
C GLU A 661 -3.33 -29.96 14.18
N PHE A 662 -2.71 -29.97 13.00
CA PHE A 662 -1.81 -28.92 12.54
C PHE A 662 -2.53 -27.57 12.37
N GLU A 663 -3.69 -27.56 11.70
CA GLU A 663 -4.50 -26.36 11.50
C GLU A 663 -4.95 -25.75 12.84
N VAL A 664 -5.41 -26.59 13.77
CA VAL A 664 -5.76 -26.15 15.13
C VAL A 664 -4.56 -25.55 15.84
N HIS A 665 -3.36 -26.11 15.67
CA HIS A 665 -2.15 -25.55 16.25
C HIS A 665 -1.82 -24.18 15.66
N VAL A 666 -1.73 -24.06 14.33
CA VAL A 666 -1.37 -22.79 13.66
C VAL A 666 -2.37 -21.68 13.98
N LYS A 667 -3.68 -21.97 13.90
CA LYS A 667 -4.73 -20.99 14.22
C LYS A 667 -4.72 -20.53 15.68
N ASN A 668 -4.23 -21.36 16.59
CA ASN A 668 -4.25 -21.04 18.02
C ASN A 668 -2.90 -20.62 18.58
N SER A 669 -1.79 -20.78 17.85
CA SER A 669 -0.46 -20.39 18.30
C SER A 669 -0.38 -18.91 18.68
N ALA A 670 0.36 -18.64 19.75
CA ALA A 670 0.56 -17.30 20.31
C ALA A 670 1.33 -16.38 19.36
N GLU A 671 2.41 -16.93 18.79
CA GLU A 671 3.26 -16.31 17.77
C GLU A 671 3.09 -17.10 16.47
N GLU A 672 3.13 -16.38 15.36
CA GLU A 672 3.13 -16.98 14.04
C GLU A 672 4.51 -17.57 13.77
N ASP A 673 4.62 -18.91 13.80
CA ASP A 673 5.81 -19.57 13.26
C ASP A 673 5.75 -19.44 11.74
N ALA A 674 6.61 -18.59 11.17
CA ALA A 674 6.61 -18.28 9.74
C ALA A 674 6.72 -19.52 8.83
N GLU A 675 7.34 -20.60 9.30
CA GLU A 675 7.42 -21.86 8.55
C GLU A 675 6.07 -22.61 8.58
N LEU A 676 5.46 -22.75 9.77
CA LEU A 676 4.15 -23.40 9.88
C LEU A 676 3.04 -22.56 9.22
N ALA A 677 3.11 -21.24 9.32
CA ALA A 677 2.20 -20.32 8.65
C ALA A 677 2.30 -20.45 7.13
N LEU A 678 3.51 -20.58 6.56
CA LEU A 678 3.69 -20.85 5.14
C LEU A 678 3.00 -22.15 4.70
N VAL A 679 3.15 -23.24 5.47
CA VAL A 679 2.48 -24.51 5.17
C VAL A 679 0.97 -24.35 5.23
N TYR A 680 0.45 -23.67 6.25
CA TYR A 680 -0.98 -23.42 6.41
C TYR A 680 -1.55 -22.54 5.27
N ASP A 681 -0.85 -21.47 4.92
CA ASP A 681 -1.25 -20.53 3.87
C ASP A 681 -1.21 -21.15 2.46
N MET A 682 -0.44 -22.22 2.29
CA MET A 682 -0.32 -23.01 1.06
C MET A 682 -1.31 -24.19 0.99
N ALA A 683 -2.25 -24.33 1.94
CA ALA A 683 -3.18 -25.46 2.02
C ALA A 683 -3.79 -25.85 0.67
N ASP A 684 -4.39 -24.88 -0.05
CA ASP A 684 -5.08 -25.12 -1.32
C ASP A 684 -4.18 -25.80 -2.38
N GLU A 685 -2.89 -25.46 -2.39
CA GLU A 685 -1.92 -26.10 -3.28
C GLU A 685 -1.45 -27.46 -2.73
N LEU A 686 -1.24 -27.57 -1.42
CA LEU A 686 -0.72 -28.78 -0.78
C LEU A 686 -1.69 -29.97 -0.88
N PHE A 687 -2.99 -29.74 -1.03
CA PHE A 687 -3.99 -30.79 -1.29
C PHE A 687 -4.11 -31.15 -2.78
N SER A 688 -3.43 -30.44 -3.68
CA SER A 688 -3.41 -30.79 -5.11
C SER A 688 -2.35 -31.84 -5.40
N GLU A 689 -2.77 -32.97 -5.98
CA GLU A 689 -1.88 -34.05 -6.47
C GLU A 689 -0.77 -33.57 -7.42
N SER A 690 -1.01 -32.49 -8.18
CA SER A 690 -0.03 -31.91 -9.11
C SER A 690 1.00 -30.98 -8.46
N PHE A 691 0.88 -30.68 -7.17
CA PHE A 691 1.69 -29.63 -6.55
C PHE A 691 3.16 -30.02 -6.43
N LEU A 692 3.46 -31.24 -5.99
CA LEU A 692 4.83 -31.70 -5.83
C LEU A 692 5.59 -31.71 -7.16
N SER A 693 4.94 -32.13 -8.25
CA SER A 693 5.56 -32.11 -9.58
C SER A 693 5.83 -30.69 -10.08
N ARG A 694 4.89 -29.75 -9.84
CA ARG A 694 5.09 -28.31 -10.12
C ARG A 694 6.23 -27.73 -9.29
N LEU A 695 6.31 -28.07 -8.00
CA LEU A 695 7.36 -27.62 -7.09
C LEU A 695 8.74 -28.15 -7.51
N ASP A 696 8.83 -29.43 -7.89
CA ASP A 696 10.06 -30.06 -8.36
C ASP A 696 10.56 -29.44 -9.67
N ASN A 697 9.64 -29.17 -10.61
CA ASN A 697 9.97 -28.51 -11.87
C ASN A 697 10.44 -27.07 -11.64
N CYS A 698 9.78 -26.35 -10.73
CA CYS A 698 10.22 -25.04 -10.28
C CYS A 698 11.63 -25.11 -9.66
N GLU A 699 11.89 -26.06 -8.75
CA GLU A 699 13.20 -26.18 -8.11
C GLU A 699 14.32 -26.42 -9.11
N LYS A 700 14.08 -27.24 -10.14
CA LYS A 700 15.07 -27.48 -11.22
C LYS A 700 15.33 -26.25 -12.08
N ARG A 701 14.36 -25.33 -12.18
CA ARG A 701 14.45 -24.10 -12.97
C ARG A 701 15.18 -22.96 -12.25
N LEU A 702 15.20 -22.99 -10.91
CA LEU A 702 15.79 -21.95 -10.06
C LEU A 702 17.32 -22.05 -9.98
N MET A 703 17.99 -20.89 -10.09
CA MET A 703 19.45 -20.76 -9.95
C MET A 703 19.89 -20.78 -8.47
N ASP A 704 21.15 -21.13 -8.23
CA ASP A 704 21.73 -21.20 -6.88
C ASP A 704 22.35 -19.87 -6.39
N SER A 705 22.90 -19.05 -7.29
CA SER A 705 23.62 -17.82 -6.93
C SER A 705 22.83 -16.55 -7.29
N LYS A 706 23.09 -15.47 -6.54
CA LYS A 706 22.55 -14.12 -6.87
C LYS A 706 23.21 -13.52 -8.09
N ASP A 707 24.52 -13.72 -8.23
CA ASP A 707 25.32 -13.06 -9.26
C ASP A 707 24.87 -13.51 -10.66
N ASP A 708 24.40 -14.76 -10.79
CA ASP A 708 23.78 -15.26 -12.02
C ASP A 708 22.38 -14.66 -12.28
N GLY A 709 21.72 -14.16 -11.23
CA GLY A 709 20.38 -13.56 -11.26
C GLY A 709 20.35 -12.10 -11.68
N ASP A 710 21.49 -11.41 -11.73
CA ASP A 710 21.58 -10.00 -12.18
C ASP A 710 21.09 -9.81 -13.63
N ASN A 711 21.06 -10.90 -14.41
CA ASN A 711 20.52 -10.95 -15.77
C ASN A 711 19.11 -11.54 -15.86
N GLY A 712 18.42 -11.78 -14.74
CA GLY A 712 17.12 -12.44 -14.68
C GLY A 712 16.13 -11.82 -13.69
N ILE A 713 15.30 -12.67 -13.10
CA ILE A 713 14.31 -12.28 -12.09
C ILE A 713 14.73 -12.77 -10.71
N ILE A 714 14.84 -11.84 -9.77
CA ILE A 714 15.09 -12.15 -8.36
C ILE A 714 13.76 -12.02 -7.59
N LEU A 715 13.39 -13.06 -6.84
CA LEU A 715 12.18 -13.07 -6.02
C LEU A 715 12.57 -12.91 -4.55
N ALA A 716 11.97 -11.93 -3.86
CA ALA A 716 12.30 -11.59 -2.49
C ALA A 716 11.05 -11.22 -1.70
N THR A 717 11.07 -11.41 -0.39
CA THR A 717 10.10 -10.72 0.50
C THR A 717 10.65 -9.37 0.94
N ALA A 718 9.77 -8.45 1.34
CA ALA A 718 10.15 -7.15 1.90
C ALA A 718 11.07 -7.26 3.12
N HIS A 719 10.96 -8.33 3.91
CA HIS A 719 11.86 -8.61 5.02
C HIS A 719 13.27 -9.00 4.56
N GLN A 720 13.37 -9.81 3.51
CA GLN A 720 14.65 -10.22 2.92
C GLN A 720 15.30 -9.09 2.12
N SER A 721 14.50 -8.19 1.56
CA SER A 721 14.99 -7.06 0.77
C SER A 721 15.55 -5.92 1.62
N LYS A 722 15.23 -5.87 2.93
CA LYS A 722 15.74 -4.84 3.83
C LYS A 722 17.27 -4.88 3.88
N GLY A 723 17.88 -3.71 3.67
CA GLY A 723 19.34 -3.56 3.57
C GLY A 723 19.93 -3.83 2.19
N LEU A 724 19.12 -4.33 1.24
CA LEU A 724 19.50 -4.51 -0.16
C LEU A 724 18.82 -3.44 -1.03
N GLU A 725 19.19 -3.40 -2.30
CA GLU A 725 18.72 -2.44 -3.30
C GLU A 725 19.05 -2.96 -4.70
N TRP A 726 18.20 -2.66 -5.69
CA TRP A 726 18.36 -3.11 -7.07
C TRP A 726 18.02 -1.98 -8.04
N ASP A 727 18.59 -2.06 -9.24
CA ASP A 727 18.30 -1.10 -10.30
C ASP A 727 16.80 -1.06 -10.63
N ASN A 728 16.17 -2.23 -10.74
CA ASN A 728 14.76 -2.34 -11.07
C ASN A 728 14.04 -3.21 -10.04
N VAL A 729 12.94 -2.69 -9.50
CA VAL A 729 12.11 -3.38 -8.51
C VAL A 729 10.65 -3.36 -8.94
N GLN A 730 9.99 -4.51 -8.83
CA GLN A 730 8.55 -4.66 -8.96
C GLN A 730 7.94 -4.99 -7.61
N LEU A 731 6.83 -4.35 -7.28
CA LEU A 731 6.04 -4.67 -6.10
C LEU A 731 5.05 -5.80 -6.41
N GLY A 732 5.01 -6.81 -5.56
CA GLY A 732 3.99 -7.85 -5.59
C GLY A 732 2.59 -7.31 -5.28
N ASN A 733 1.54 -8.04 -5.68
CA ASN A 733 0.15 -7.64 -5.43
C ASN A 733 -0.40 -8.07 -4.06
N ASP A 734 0.42 -8.68 -3.20
CA ASP A 734 0.03 -9.24 -1.91
C ASP A 734 0.25 -8.30 -0.70
N PHE A 735 0.71 -7.07 -0.93
CA PHE A 735 0.84 -6.06 0.14
C PHE A 735 -0.52 -5.63 0.70
N ARG A 736 -0.46 -5.15 1.95
CA ARG A 736 -1.60 -4.62 2.69
C ARG A 736 -1.29 -3.19 3.19
N PRO A 737 -2.31 -2.46 3.67
CA PRO A 737 -3.74 -2.75 3.50
C PRO A 737 -4.16 -2.73 2.03
N LYS A 738 -5.32 -3.31 1.71
CA LYS A 738 -5.96 -3.12 0.38
C LYS A 738 -6.51 -1.68 0.18
N PHE A 739 -6.12 -0.76 1.05
CA PHE A 739 -6.53 0.65 1.16
C PHE A 739 -7.99 0.91 0.79
N ASP A 740 -8.90 0.15 1.39
CA ASP A 740 -10.33 0.49 1.40
C ASP A 740 -10.62 1.66 2.37
N SER A 741 -11.81 2.28 2.24
CA SER A 741 -12.21 3.43 3.06
C SER A 741 -12.16 3.15 4.56
N VAL A 742 -12.48 1.92 4.97
CA VAL A 742 -12.43 1.46 6.36
C VAL A 742 -10.99 1.43 6.86
N SER A 743 -10.06 0.92 6.05
CA SER A 743 -8.64 0.86 6.39
C SER A 743 -8.05 2.26 6.49
N PHE A 744 -8.37 3.16 5.55
CA PHE A 744 -7.83 4.51 5.49
C PHE A 744 -8.07 5.30 6.79
N SER A 745 -9.32 5.36 7.26
CA SER A 745 -9.68 6.04 8.51
C SER A 745 -9.00 5.45 9.77
N ARG A 746 -8.49 4.23 9.68
CA ARG A 746 -7.85 3.51 10.79
C ARG A 746 -6.33 3.54 10.74
N ILE A 747 -5.69 4.05 9.68
CA ILE A 747 -4.22 4.04 9.56
C ILE A 747 -3.56 4.75 10.75
N GLY A 748 -4.08 5.92 11.15
CA GLY A 748 -3.54 6.69 12.27
C GLY A 748 -3.61 5.98 13.63
N SER A 749 -4.63 5.12 13.85
CA SER A 749 -4.88 4.47 15.15
C SER A 749 -4.51 2.98 15.19
N SER A 750 -4.40 2.31 14.05
CA SER A 750 -4.12 0.88 13.97
C SER A 750 -2.64 0.62 13.78
N ARG A 751 -1.99 0.15 14.85
CA ARG A 751 -0.59 -0.33 14.80
C ARG A 751 -0.35 -1.34 13.67
N TYR A 752 -1.28 -2.26 13.44
CA TYR A 752 -1.18 -3.25 12.37
C TYR A 752 -1.09 -2.59 10.98
N LEU A 753 -1.94 -1.59 10.71
CA LEU A 753 -1.93 -0.89 9.43
C LEU A 753 -0.65 -0.07 9.24
N GLN A 754 -0.13 0.55 10.30
CA GLN A 754 1.15 1.25 10.26
C GLN A 754 2.32 0.31 9.95
N GLU A 755 2.33 -0.89 10.54
CA GLU A 755 3.34 -1.91 10.26
C GLU A 755 3.26 -2.41 8.80
N GLU A 756 2.05 -2.59 8.25
CA GLU A 756 1.89 -2.96 6.84
C GLU A 756 2.38 -1.86 5.88
N ILE A 757 2.11 -0.59 6.18
CA ILE A 757 2.66 0.55 5.41
C ILE A 757 4.19 0.59 5.51
N ASN A 758 4.78 0.29 6.67
CA ASN A 758 6.24 0.21 6.81
C ASN A 758 6.83 -0.87 5.89
N ILE A 759 6.18 -2.03 5.78
CA ILE A 759 6.64 -3.12 4.94
C ILE A 759 6.59 -2.72 3.45
N LEU A 760 5.52 -2.06 3.03
CA LEU A 760 5.37 -1.54 1.67
C LEU A 760 6.37 -0.41 1.37
N TYR A 761 6.59 0.51 2.32
CA TYR A 761 7.61 1.56 2.22
C TYR A 761 9.02 0.97 2.07
N VAL A 762 9.36 -0.07 2.85
CA VAL A 762 10.64 -0.77 2.71
C VAL A 762 10.77 -1.35 1.29
N ALA A 763 9.76 -2.07 0.79
CA ALA A 763 9.81 -2.68 -0.53
C ALA A 763 9.95 -1.64 -1.65
N LEU A 764 9.16 -0.57 -1.62
CA LEU A 764 9.15 0.49 -2.61
C LEU A 764 10.50 1.21 -2.70
N THR A 765 11.09 1.50 -1.55
CA THR A 765 12.37 2.22 -1.44
C THR A 765 13.59 1.35 -1.76
N ARG A 766 13.43 0.16 -2.35
CA ARG A 766 14.55 -0.69 -2.83
C ARG A 766 14.95 -0.41 -4.28
N ALA A 767 14.09 0.22 -5.06
CA ALA A 767 14.39 0.63 -6.44
C ALA A 767 15.48 1.71 -6.48
N LYS A 768 16.38 1.66 -7.47
CA LYS A 768 17.32 2.75 -7.77
C LYS A 768 16.95 3.52 -9.03
N LYS A 769 16.60 2.80 -10.11
CA LYS A 769 16.32 3.37 -11.43
C LYS A 769 14.85 3.21 -11.82
N ARG A 770 14.27 2.02 -11.62
CA ARG A 770 12.90 1.73 -12.04
C ARG A 770 12.11 1.06 -10.93
N LEU A 771 10.94 1.64 -10.63
CA LEU A 771 9.96 1.06 -9.72
C LEU A 771 8.70 0.68 -10.51
N ILE A 772 8.30 -0.58 -10.45
CA ILE A 772 7.03 -1.05 -11.02
C ILE A 772 6.04 -1.19 -9.86
N LEU A 773 5.02 -0.34 -9.91
CA LEU A 773 3.98 -0.26 -8.90
C LEU A 773 3.03 -1.45 -9.03
N ASN A 774 2.55 -1.92 -7.89
CA ASN A 774 1.46 -2.88 -7.83
C ASN A 774 0.11 -2.17 -8.01
N ASP A 775 -0.95 -2.95 -8.21
CA ASP A 775 -2.30 -2.41 -8.37
C ASP A 775 -2.75 -1.61 -7.14
N THR A 776 -2.26 -2.01 -5.97
CA THR A 776 -2.65 -1.44 -4.68
C THR A 776 -2.20 0.03 -4.56
N ILE A 777 -0.91 0.31 -4.79
CA ILE A 777 -0.39 1.68 -4.79
C ILE A 777 -0.98 2.48 -5.95
N THR A 778 -1.10 1.86 -7.13
CA THR A 778 -1.61 2.56 -8.33
C THR A 778 -3.03 3.06 -8.12
N LYS A 779 -3.93 2.18 -7.64
CA LYS A 779 -5.33 2.54 -7.33
C LYS A 779 -5.40 3.60 -6.24
N LEU A 780 -4.57 3.51 -5.22
CA LEU A 780 -4.61 4.43 -4.09
C LEU A 780 -4.05 5.81 -4.45
N TYR A 781 -2.91 5.86 -5.13
CA TYR A 781 -2.34 7.11 -5.62
C TYR A 781 -3.32 7.77 -6.60
N ALA A 782 -3.98 6.99 -7.45
CA ALA A 782 -5.06 7.51 -8.29
C ALA A 782 -6.25 8.05 -7.48
N LEU A 783 -6.62 7.41 -6.36
CA LEU A 783 -7.67 7.92 -5.47
C LEU A 783 -7.26 9.25 -4.79
N GLU A 784 -6.03 9.34 -4.26
CA GLU A 784 -5.54 10.55 -3.57
C GLU A 784 -5.41 11.73 -4.54
N CYS A 785 -4.87 11.50 -5.74
CA CYS A 785 -4.78 12.54 -6.76
C CYS A 785 -6.13 12.85 -7.45
N GLY A 786 -7.24 12.24 -7.02
CA GLY A 786 -8.55 12.41 -7.66
C GLY A 786 -8.66 11.78 -9.07
N LEU A 787 -7.67 11.00 -9.49
CA LEU A 787 -7.47 10.40 -10.82
C LEU A 787 -8.27 9.10 -11.06
N VAL A 788 -9.36 8.82 -10.34
CA VAL A 788 -10.36 7.82 -10.78
C VAL A 788 -10.92 8.16 -12.18
N ARG A 789 -10.64 9.35 -12.71
CA ARG A 789 -11.12 9.79 -14.02
C ARG A 789 -10.33 9.30 -15.25
N PHE A 790 -9.16 8.64 -15.15
CA PHE A 790 -8.21 8.59 -16.29
C PHE A 790 -7.55 7.25 -16.68
N ALA A 791 -8.18 6.10 -16.50
CA ALA A 791 -7.61 4.82 -16.99
C ALA A 791 -8.26 4.33 -18.30
N GLY A 792 -7.77 4.80 -19.46
CA GLY A 792 -7.94 4.09 -20.74
C GLY A 792 -7.95 4.99 -21.99
N GLY A 793 -6.79 5.21 -22.63
CA GLY A 793 -6.67 5.88 -23.93
C GLY A 793 -5.74 5.10 -24.86
N ILE A 794 -6.27 4.61 -25.98
CA ILE A 794 -5.58 3.85 -27.03
C ILE A 794 -5.21 4.81 -28.18
N LEU A 795 -4.03 4.61 -28.77
CA LEU A 795 -3.43 5.47 -29.78
C LEU A 795 -3.68 4.99 -31.23
N THR A 796 -3.63 5.94 -32.17
CA THR A 796 -3.93 5.81 -33.61
C THR A 796 -2.69 5.71 -34.52
N GLU A 797 -2.89 5.12 -35.71
CA GLU A 797 -1.91 4.45 -36.59
C GLU A 797 -0.84 5.31 -37.30
N ASP A 798 -0.95 6.64 -37.35
CA ASP A 798 -0.15 7.44 -38.31
C ASP A 798 1.21 7.95 -37.78
N GLN A 799 1.66 7.55 -36.59
CA GLN A 799 2.79 8.21 -35.89
C GLN A 799 4.00 7.30 -35.58
N LEU A 800 4.12 6.13 -36.22
CA LEU A 800 5.16 5.15 -35.89
C LEU A 800 6.36 5.18 -36.85
N GLN A 801 7.38 5.98 -36.52
CA GLN A 801 8.76 5.84 -37.01
C GLN A 801 9.62 4.95 -36.08
N PRO A 802 10.63 4.23 -36.60
CA PRO A 802 11.29 3.12 -35.89
C PRO A 802 12.48 3.54 -35.01
N GLY A 803 12.47 3.14 -33.71
CA GLY A 803 13.57 3.45 -32.78
C GLY A 803 13.45 3.06 -31.30
N LYS A 804 12.90 1.88 -30.97
CA LYS A 804 13.08 1.05 -29.73
C LYS A 804 12.77 1.63 -28.32
N VAL A 805 11.73 1.06 -27.66
CA VAL A 805 11.47 1.12 -26.19
C VAL A 805 10.87 -0.21 -25.69
N ALA A 806 11.09 -0.56 -24.40
CA ALA A 806 10.85 -1.86 -23.77
C ALA A 806 9.45 -2.06 -23.14
N LEU A 807 9.01 -3.33 -23.06
CA LEU A 807 7.70 -3.77 -22.56
C LEU A 807 7.81 -4.93 -21.56
N PHE A 808 6.87 -4.98 -20.63
CA PHE A 808 6.79 -5.90 -19.48
C PHE A 808 5.69 -6.96 -19.65
N VAL A 809 5.93 -8.13 -19.09
CA VAL A 809 5.23 -9.39 -19.40
C VAL A 809 4.57 -9.89 -18.11
N ASP A 810 3.24 -9.81 -18.02
CA ASP A 810 2.40 -10.50 -17.04
C ASP A 810 1.59 -11.56 -17.80
N TRP A 811 2.04 -12.82 -17.77
CA TRP A 811 1.46 -13.90 -18.59
C TRP A 811 0.67 -14.86 -17.70
N GLN A 812 -0.65 -14.78 -17.79
CA GLN A 812 -1.58 -15.75 -17.21
C GLN A 812 -1.60 -17.02 -18.06
N ILE A 813 -1.33 -18.17 -17.42
CA ILE A 813 -1.40 -19.51 -18.03
C ILE A 813 -2.80 -20.06 -17.82
N ASP A 814 -3.48 -20.44 -18.91
CA ASP A 814 -4.59 -21.39 -18.88
C ASP A 814 -4.18 -22.66 -19.64
N LYS A 815 -4.04 -23.75 -18.87
CA LYS A 815 -4.13 -25.19 -19.18
C LYS A 815 -3.58 -25.77 -20.52
N PHE A 816 -2.68 -26.74 -20.34
CA PHE A 816 -2.26 -27.85 -21.22
C PHE A 816 -1.25 -27.59 -22.37
N SER A 817 -0.04 -28.11 -22.11
CA SER A 817 1.02 -28.61 -22.99
C SER A 817 0.83 -28.62 -24.53
N PHE A 818 1.77 -27.91 -25.18
CA PHE A 818 2.45 -28.16 -26.47
C PHE A 818 1.94 -29.27 -27.39
N PHE A 819 1.62 -28.90 -28.64
CA PHE A 819 2.17 -29.56 -29.83
C PHE A 819 2.48 -28.53 -30.93
N TYR A 820 3.57 -28.82 -31.64
CA TYR A 820 4.31 -28.03 -32.61
C TYR A 820 3.85 -28.36 -34.03
N GLU A 821 3.70 -27.34 -34.89
CA GLU A 821 4.32 -27.22 -36.23
C GLU A 821 3.94 -25.87 -36.82
N THR A 822 4.95 -25.11 -37.27
CA THR A 822 4.83 -23.77 -37.86
C THR A 822 4.43 -23.82 -39.33
N PRO A 823 3.32 -23.18 -39.74
CA PRO A 823 3.20 -22.64 -41.10
C PRO A 823 3.46 -21.13 -41.06
N ALA A 824 4.24 -20.67 -42.04
CA ALA A 824 4.42 -19.26 -42.35
C ALA A 824 3.05 -18.62 -42.66
N GLU A 825 2.94 -17.33 -42.34
CA GLU A 825 1.73 -16.48 -42.47
C GLU A 825 0.80 -16.54 -41.25
N GLY A 826 1.09 -15.61 -40.31
CA GLY A 826 0.49 -15.52 -38.99
C GLY A 826 -0.99 -15.15 -39.03
N TYR A 827 -1.78 -16.00 -38.38
CA TYR A 827 -3.15 -15.68 -38.02
C TYR A 827 -3.20 -15.26 -36.55
N ASN A 828 -3.88 -14.13 -36.31
CA ASN A 828 -4.19 -13.57 -35.00
C ASN A 828 -4.99 -14.59 -34.17
N LEU A 829 -4.43 -15.07 -33.07
CA LEU A 829 -5.16 -15.84 -32.07
C LEU A 829 -6.07 -14.89 -31.27
N LEU A 830 -7.35 -14.89 -31.63
CA LEU A 830 -8.46 -14.41 -30.82
C LEU A 830 -8.58 -15.30 -29.58
N VAL A 831 -8.31 -14.73 -28.40
CA VAL A 831 -8.59 -15.38 -27.12
C VAL A 831 -10.09 -15.24 -26.85
N GLU A 832 -10.83 -16.33 -27.00
CA GLU A 832 -12.21 -16.44 -26.50
C GLU A 832 -12.18 -16.56 -24.98
N ALA A 833 -12.68 -15.53 -24.31
CA ALA A 833 -12.88 -15.49 -22.86
C ALA A 833 -14.04 -16.40 -22.45
N ASN A 834 -13.78 -17.71 -22.39
CA ASN A 834 -14.75 -18.67 -21.90
C ASN A 834 -14.99 -18.48 -20.38
N GLU A 835 -16.18 -17.95 -20.08
CA GLU A 835 -16.92 -18.02 -18.82
C GLU A 835 -16.40 -17.25 -17.59
N LYS A 836 -15.54 -16.24 -17.76
CA LYS A 836 -15.37 -15.18 -16.75
C LYS A 836 -15.40 -13.81 -17.40
N SER A 837 -16.33 -12.99 -16.97
CA SER A 837 -16.39 -11.61 -17.44
C SER A 837 -15.19 -10.85 -16.89
N VAL A 838 -14.68 -9.85 -17.62
CA VAL A 838 -13.62 -8.93 -17.18
C VAL A 838 -13.91 -8.34 -15.77
N TRP A 839 -15.17 -8.29 -15.37
CA TRP A 839 -15.61 -7.85 -14.05
C TRP A 839 -15.27 -8.83 -12.92
N ASP A 840 -15.24 -10.14 -13.19
CA ASP A 840 -14.80 -11.15 -12.22
C ASP A 840 -13.29 -11.04 -11.95
N ILE A 841 -12.53 -10.58 -12.95
CA ILE A 841 -11.08 -10.34 -12.85
C ILE A 841 -10.80 -9.06 -12.04
N PHE A 842 -11.59 -8.01 -12.23
CA PHE A 842 -11.31 -6.72 -11.59
C PHE A 842 -11.88 -6.55 -10.18
N PHE A 843 -13.05 -7.14 -9.88
CA PHE A 843 -13.73 -6.90 -8.60
C PHE A 843 -13.90 -8.13 -7.72
N GLY A 844 -13.46 -9.31 -8.17
CA GLY A 844 -13.40 -10.54 -7.36
C GLY A 844 -14.74 -10.90 -6.72
N VAL A 845 -15.52 -11.75 -7.39
CA VAL A 845 -16.72 -12.46 -6.89
C VAL A 845 -17.33 -11.82 -5.63
N LEU A 846 -18.13 -10.77 -5.84
CA LEU A 846 -18.89 -10.07 -4.80
C LEU A 846 -20.00 -11.00 -4.24
N SER A 847 -19.62 -12.00 -3.46
CA SER A 847 -20.54 -12.84 -2.69
C SER A 847 -20.16 -12.76 -1.22
N GLY A 848 -21.14 -12.39 -0.39
CA GLY A 848 -20.98 -12.29 1.08
C GLY A 848 -20.59 -10.90 1.60
N ALA A 849 -21.07 -10.61 2.82
CA ALA A 849 -20.88 -9.43 3.68
C ALA A 849 -21.15 -8.02 3.12
N TRP A 850 -20.86 -7.71 1.85
CA TRP A 850 -21.03 -6.36 1.28
C TRP A 850 -22.48 -5.92 1.13
N GLN A 851 -23.40 -6.84 0.82
CA GLN A 851 -24.85 -6.54 0.87
C GLN A 851 -25.31 -6.22 2.30
N ASN A 852 -24.78 -6.94 3.31
CA ASN A 852 -25.09 -6.65 4.71
C ASN A 852 -24.44 -5.36 5.20
N TYR A 853 -23.31 -4.93 4.62
CA TYR A 853 -22.65 -3.68 4.98
C TYR A 853 -23.42 -2.46 4.47
N ILE A 854 -23.91 -2.46 3.23
CA ILE A 854 -24.73 -1.36 2.70
C ILE A 854 -26.05 -1.26 3.49
N ALA A 855 -26.70 -2.40 3.78
CA ALA A 855 -27.89 -2.43 4.61
C ALA A 855 -27.63 -1.92 6.04
N ASN A 856 -26.55 -2.36 6.69
CA ASN A 856 -26.22 -1.93 8.05
C ASN A 856 -25.70 -0.49 8.14
N THR A 857 -25.09 0.06 7.08
CA THR A 857 -24.60 1.45 7.08
C THR A 857 -25.78 2.41 6.99
N SER A 858 -26.78 2.10 6.15
CA SER A 858 -28.05 2.82 6.11
C SER A 858 -28.81 2.70 7.44
N GLU A 859 -28.86 1.52 8.05
CA GLU A 859 -29.54 1.30 9.34
C GLU A 859 -28.81 2.01 10.49
N ARG A 860 -27.47 2.05 10.48
CA ARG A 860 -26.65 2.79 11.45
C ARG A 860 -26.80 4.29 11.27
N LEU A 861 -26.79 4.80 10.04
CA LEU A 861 -27.01 6.22 9.78
C LEU A 861 -28.42 6.63 10.24
N LYS A 862 -29.45 5.83 9.94
CA LYS A 862 -30.82 6.05 10.44
C LYS A 862 -30.90 6.03 11.95
N ARG A 863 -30.26 5.08 12.64
CA ARG A 863 -30.27 5.03 14.11
C ARG A 863 -29.53 6.23 14.73
N SER A 864 -28.40 6.62 14.16
CA SER A 864 -27.66 7.81 14.60
C SER A 864 -28.46 9.08 14.37
N MET A 865 -29.13 9.23 13.22
CA MET A 865 -29.98 10.38 12.93
C MET A 865 -31.22 10.42 13.83
N LEU A 866 -31.89 9.28 14.07
CA LEU A 866 -33.03 9.20 14.98
C LEU A 866 -32.63 9.49 16.44
N PHE A 867 -31.42 9.10 16.85
CA PHE A 867 -30.87 9.44 18.16
C PHE A 867 -30.60 10.94 18.28
N ILE A 868 -30.07 11.57 17.23
CA ILE A 868 -29.81 13.00 17.16
C ILE A 868 -31.13 13.80 17.14
N GLU A 869 -32.14 13.38 16.36
CA GLU A 869 -33.46 14.03 16.35
C GLU A 869 -34.17 13.91 17.70
N ASN A 870 -34.19 12.73 18.33
CA ASN A 870 -34.83 12.59 19.64
C ASN A 870 -34.14 13.40 20.75
N GLN A 871 -32.83 13.63 20.66
CA GLN A 871 -32.10 14.45 21.62
C GLN A 871 -32.27 15.96 21.35
N LEU A 872 -32.33 16.37 20.07
CA LEU A 872 -32.46 17.79 19.73
C LEU A 872 -33.90 18.31 19.84
N PHE A 873 -34.91 17.48 19.54
CA PHE A 873 -36.31 17.91 19.61
C PHE A 873 -36.99 17.67 20.96
N ALA A 874 -36.43 16.82 21.84
CA ALA A 874 -36.93 16.72 23.22
C ALA A 874 -36.59 17.95 24.09
N VAL A 875 -35.67 18.81 23.64
CA VAL A 875 -35.27 20.02 24.38
C VAL A 875 -36.09 21.25 23.98
N HIS A 876 -37.00 21.15 23.01
CA HIS A 876 -37.83 22.29 22.58
C HIS A 876 -39.31 22.24 22.99
N ASP A 877 -39.73 21.25 23.78
CA ASP A 877 -41.07 21.20 24.41
C ASP A 877 -41.01 21.20 25.97
N GLN A 878 -39.93 21.73 26.55
CA GLN A 878 -39.90 22.25 27.93
C GLN A 878 -39.57 23.74 27.88
#